data_AF-A0AB74FBR9-F1
#
_entry.id   AF-A0AB74FBR9-F1
#
_cell.length_a   1.000
_cell.length_b   1.000
_cell.length_c   1.000
_cell.angle_alpha   90.00
_cell.angle_beta   90.00
_cell.angle_gamma   90.00
#
_symmetry.space_group_name_H-M   'P 1'
#
loop_
_entity.id
_entity.type
_entity.pdbx_description
1 polymer ?
#
loop_
_entity_poly.entity_id
_entity_poly.type
_entity_poly.pdbx_seq_one_letter_code
_entity_poly.pdbx_strand_id
1 'polypeptide(L)'
;MGPSNGLTRFTVWVSVLTVTVLFGWGAWQRRWIADDGLIVLRTVRNLLAGNGPVFNKGERVEANTSTLWTYLTYLGGWAGGGMRLEYVALTLSLVLSLVGVALAILGTARLYAPLLAGRAAVMVPAGMLVYIAIPPARDFATSGLENGLVLAYLGGLWLMMVKWAQAVRTPVTLDRRGGPHQPVDPRIVHAQRDQRDVLSRRFTVGLAFLAGLSVLIRPELALIGGGFLVMMLVAARGFMSRIWIVVAGGALPVLYQIFRMGYYGLLVPSTAIAKDASGSKWGQGFVYLQNMNSPYLIWIPAVLLIALGVAAYQARRGQWWVRQVAAPGYGWLARLVQNPTAVVVFMLVSGFVQGVYWIRQGGDFMHARVLLTPVFCMLLPISVVPLAAPDSAAFTPKKARLLTAATIGLFAGIAGWSVWVANSPGMAGDGTKVTYSGIVDERRFYAQATGVAHPLTAADYLNYPRMRAVLVAIDNTPDGALLLPSGNYDQWDVAPAIPPPPPIPHGYRGPHAVLFTNLGMLGMNLGLDVRIVDQIGLANPLAAHTARITDGRIGHDKNLFPDWMIADGPWLKRYPYIPRYIDQDWVAEAVEALKCPQTDAMLSAVRKPLSPRLFVSNMLHSYEFTTYRIDRVPRFELARCGLPMPKLDTPSYTGLPATGP
;
A
#
# COMPACT_ATOMS: atom_id res chain seq x y z
N MET A 1 -25.15 -19.23 -2.98
CA MET A 1 -25.84 -18.67 -4.15
C MET A 1 -27.27 -19.23 -4.13
N GLY A 2 -28.31 -18.39 -4.22
CA GLY A 2 -29.70 -18.88 -4.31
C GLY A 2 -29.96 -19.67 -5.60
N PRO A 3 -31.20 -20.12 -5.89
CA PRO A 3 -31.52 -20.91 -7.09
C PRO A 3 -31.42 -20.05 -8.37
N SER A 4 -30.19 -19.84 -8.83
CA SER A 4 -29.84 -19.32 -10.14
C SER A 4 -29.72 -20.48 -11.13
N ASN A 5 -30.14 -20.28 -12.37
CA ASN A 5 -30.01 -21.25 -13.46
C ASN A 5 -28.55 -21.78 -13.55
N GLY A 6 -28.37 -23.07 -13.87
CA GLY A 6 -27.06 -23.73 -13.99
C GLY A 6 -26.10 -22.98 -14.91
N LEU A 7 -26.60 -22.42 -16.01
CA LEU A 7 -25.83 -21.60 -16.95
C LEU A 7 -25.19 -20.36 -16.30
N THR A 8 -25.94 -19.65 -15.44
CA THR A 8 -25.42 -18.44 -14.78
C THR A 8 -24.33 -18.78 -13.78
N ARG A 9 -24.48 -19.88 -13.01
CA ARG A 9 -23.42 -20.32 -12.09
C ARG A 9 -22.17 -20.76 -12.87
N PHE A 10 -22.37 -21.50 -13.96
CA PHE A 10 -21.29 -21.94 -14.84
C PHE A 10 -20.51 -20.74 -15.40
N THR A 11 -21.20 -19.75 -15.97
CA THR A 11 -20.54 -18.57 -16.57
C THR A 11 -19.84 -17.66 -15.55
N VAL A 12 -20.29 -17.62 -14.28
CA VAL A 12 -19.53 -16.97 -13.19
C VAL A 12 -18.20 -17.69 -12.97
N TRP A 13 -18.20 -19.02 -12.87
CA TRP A 13 -16.97 -19.79 -12.65
C TRP A 13 -16.03 -19.72 -13.85
N VAL A 14 -16.57 -19.72 -15.08
CA VAL A 14 -15.78 -19.46 -16.29
C VAL A 14 -15.15 -18.07 -16.21
N SER A 15 -15.90 -17.03 -15.85
CA SER A 15 -15.33 -15.68 -15.66
C SER A 15 -14.23 -15.64 -14.61
N VAL A 16 -14.44 -16.28 -13.45
CA VAL A 16 -13.42 -16.39 -12.40
C VAL A 16 -12.17 -17.07 -12.94
N LEU A 17 -12.31 -18.22 -13.58
CA LEU A 17 -11.19 -19.00 -14.11
C LEU A 17 -10.44 -18.21 -15.19
N THR A 18 -11.14 -17.68 -16.19
CA THR A 18 -10.55 -16.92 -17.29
C THR A 18 -9.76 -15.72 -16.77
N VAL A 19 -10.36 -14.88 -15.92
CA VAL A 19 -9.68 -13.69 -15.40
C VAL A 19 -8.49 -14.08 -14.51
N THR A 20 -8.65 -15.07 -13.63
CA THR A 20 -7.59 -15.49 -12.71
C THR A 20 -6.39 -16.07 -13.47
N VAL A 21 -6.64 -16.89 -14.50
CA VAL A 21 -5.60 -17.46 -15.35
C VAL A 21 -4.90 -16.38 -16.16
N LEU A 22 -5.65 -15.49 -16.82
CA LEU A 22 -5.06 -14.39 -17.60
C LEU A 22 -4.24 -13.43 -16.73
N PHE A 23 -4.74 -13.11 -15.54
CA PHE A 23 -4.04 -12.23 -14.60
C PHE A 23 -2.79 -12.90 -14.03
N GLY A 24 -2.89 -14.18 -13.63
CA GLY A 24 -1.75 -14.94 -13.15
C GLY A 24 -0.66 -15.12 -14.21
N TRP A 25 -1.06 -15.44 -15.44
CA TRP A 25 -0.15 -15.51 -16.58
C TRP A 25 0.52 -14.15 -16.84
N GLY A 26 -0.26 -13.07 -16.92
CA GLY A 26 0.24 -11.73 -17.17
C GLY A 26 1.15 -11.20 -16.05
N ALA A 27 0.84 -11.52 -14.80
CA ALA A 27 1.68 -11.20 -13.64
C ALA A 27 2.99 -12.01 -13.67
N TRP A 28 2.92 -13.31 -13.98
CA TRP A 28 4.11 -14.17 -14.04
C TRP A 28 5.08 -13.79 -15.16
N GLN A 29 4.54 -13.43 -16.33
CA GLN A 29 5.32 -12.89 -17.45
C GLN A 29 6.01 -11.56 -17.10
N ARG A 30 5.56 -10.87 -16.06
CA ARG A 30 6.07 -9.56 -15.63
C ARG A 30 6.67 -9.61 -14.24
N ARG A 31 6.94 -10.81 -13.70
CA ARG A 31 7.44 -10.99 -12.34
C ARG A 31 8.71 -10.20 -12.07
N TRP A 32 8.76 -9.61 -10.89
CA TRP A 32 9.89 -8.85 -10.36
C TRP A 32 9.64 -8.62 -8.86
N ILE A 33 10.67 -8.31 -8.09
CA ILE A 33 10.52 -7.75 -6.74
C ILE A 33 11.10 -6.34 -6.76
N ALA A 34 10.36 -5.36 -6.23
CA ALA A 34 10.80 -3.98 -6.12
C ALA A 34 11.87 -3.82 -5.03
N ASP A 35 12.72 -2.81 -5.15
CA ASP A 35 13.66 -2.44 -4.07
C ASP A 35 12.90 -2.16 -2.76
N ASP A 36 11.80 -1.39 -2.83
CA ASP A 36 10.89 -1.17 -1.69
C ASP A 36 10.34 -2.49 -1.10
N GLY A 37 10.13 -3.50 -1.94
CA GLY A 37 9.70 -4.84 -1.50
C GLY A 37 10.76 -5.55 -0.67
N LEU A 38 12.05 -5.36 -1.00
CA LEU A 38 13.17 -5.95 -0.26
C LEU A 38 13.39 -5.28 1.12
N ILE A 39 12.94 -4.04 1.32
CA ILE A 39 12.99 -3.35 2.63
C ILE A 39 12.21 -4.15 3.70
N VAL A 40 11.02 -4.63 3.32
CA VAL A 40 10.19 -5.47 4.19
C VAL A 40 10.93 -6.75 4.57
N LEU A 41 11.66 -7.36 3.62
CA LEU A 41 12.36 -8.61 3.85
C LEU A 41 13.53 -8.47 4.81
N ARG A 42 14.27 -7.35 4.78
CA ARG A 42 15.30 -7.08 5.81
C ARG A 42 14.67 -6.98 7.19
N THR A 43 13.52 -6.32 7.31
CA THR A 43 12.79 -6.26 8.58
C THR A 43 12.40 -7.67 9.04
N VAL A 44 11.85 -8.50 8.15
CA VAL A 44 11.52 -9.91 8.46
C VAL A 44 12.74 -10.71 8.87
N ARG A 45 13.92 -10.52 8.25
CA ARG A 45 15.18 -11.14 8.68
C ARG A 45 15.54 -10.75 10.12
N ASN A 46 15.38 -9.48 10.49
CA ASN A 46 15.59 -9.03 11.87
C ASN A 46 14.59 -9.64 12.86
N LEU A 47 13.30 -9.77 12.50
CA LEU A 47 12.33 -10.47 13.35
C LEU A 47 12.74 -11.94 13.56
N LEU A 48 13.06 -12.65 12.47
CA LEU A 48 13.46 -14.06 12.52
C LEU A 48 14.74 -14.28 13.31
N ALA A 49 15.66 -13.31 13.30
CA ALA A 49 16.90 -13.33 14.08
C ALA A 49 16.72 -12.89 15.55
N GLY A 50 15.51 -12.50 15.97
CA GLY A 50 15.23 -12.04 17.34
C GLY A 50 15.63 -10.59 17.64
N ASN A 51 15.99 -9.79 16.62
CA ASN A 51 16.34 -8.37 16.78
C ASN A 51 15.08 -7.47 16.90
N GLY A 52 13.89 -8.01 16.70
CA GLY A 52 12.60 -7.30 16.72
C GLY A 52 12.19 -6.74 15.35
N PRO A 53 11.02 -6.07 15.27
CA PRO A 53 10.48 -5.53 14.02
C PRO A 53 11.15 -4.23 13.59
N VAL A 54 12.43 -4.32 13.25
CA VAL A 54 13.30 -3.19 12.90
C VAL A 54 14.05 -3.42 11.60
N PHE A 55 14.37 -2.35 10.88
CA PHE A 55 15.20 -2.42 9.68
C PHE A 55 16.70 -2.52 10.02
N ASN A 56 17.14 -1.73 11.01
CA ASN A 56 18.50 -1.78 11.58
C ASN A 56 18.46 -2.39 12.99
N LYS A 57 19.36 -3.33 13.27
CA LYS A 57 19.49 -3.89 14.61
C LYS A 57 19.82 -2.79 15.61
N GLY A 58 19.09 -2.74 16.72
CA GLY A 58 19.31 -1.77 17.80
C GLY A 58 18.65 -0.40 17.60
N GLU A 59 17.98 -0.15 16.46
CA GLU A 59 17.28 1.11 16.19
C GLU A 59 15.81 0.83 15.88
N ARG A 60 14.91 1.22 16.78
CA ARG A 60 13.47 0.96 16.66
C ARG A 60 12.79 1.95 15.71
N VAL A 61 12.99 1.73 14.42
CA VAL A 61 12.39 2.50 13.31
C VAL A 61 11.43 1.61 12.52
N GLU A 62 10.19 2.07 12.33
CA GLU A 62 9.16 1.38 11.54
C GLU A 62 9.29 1.78 10.07
N ALA A 63 10.25 1.17 9.37
CA ALA A 63 10.53 1.44 7.96
C ALA A 63 9.46 0.91 6.98
N ASN A 64 8.52 0.08 7.46
CA ASN A 64 7.47 -0.52 6.63
C ASN A 64 6.15 0.21 6.81
N THR A 65 5.42 0.44 5.71
CA THR A 65 4.08 1.07 5.77
C THR A 65 2.98 0.06 6.08
N SER A 66 3.10 -1.18 5.58
CA SER A 66 2.09 -2.23 5.73
C SER A 66 2.48 -3.21 6.84
N THR A 67 1.90 -3.01 8.01
CA THR A 67 2.09 -3.87 9.19
C THR A 67 1.67 -5.31 8.88
N LEU A 68 0.45 -5.50 8.37
CA LEU A 68 -0.09 -6.85 8.15
C LEU A 68 0.72 -7.60 7.09
N TRP A 69 1.17 -6.92 6.03
CA TRP A 69 2.05 -7.52 5.02
C TRP A 69 3.37 -8.00 5.61
N THR A 70 4.01 -7.18 6.46
CA THR A 70 5.27 -7.54 7.13
C THR A 70 5.11 -8.82 7.97
N TYR A 71 4.06 -8.90 8.78
CA TYR A 71 3.83 -10.08 9.62
C TYR A 71 3.36 -11.31 8.83
N LEU A 72 2.63 -11.14 7.72
CA LEU A 72 2.29 -12.25 6.83
C LEU A 72 3.53 -12.82 6.15
N THR A 73 4.44 -11.98 5.68
CA THR A 73 5.72 -12.43 5.12
C THR A 73 6.61 -13.09 6.18
N TYR A 74 6.61 -12.57 7.42
CA TYR A 74 7.27 -13.24 8.56
C TYR A 74 6.71 -14.64 8.81
N LEU A 75 5.38 -14.78 8.91
CA LEU A 75 4.73 -16.08 9.12
C LEU A 75 5.01 -17.05 7.97
N GLY A 76 5.00 -16.57 6.72
CA GLY A 76 5.37 -17.36 5.55
C GLY A 76 6.83 -17.81 5.56
N GLY A 77 7.75 -16.92 5.98
CA GLY A 77 9.17 -17.24 6.12
C GLY A 77 9.44 -18.25 7.23
N TRP A 78 8.78 -18.08 8.38
CA TRP A 78 8.84 -18.99 9.51
C TRP A 78 8.29 -20.38 9.14
N ALA A 79 7.09 -20.44 8.54
CA ALA A 79 6.49 -21.70 8.09
C ALA A 79 7.27 -22.36 6.96
N GLY A 80 7.98 -21.57 6.15
CA GLY A 80 8.78 -22.05 5.03
C GLY A 80 10.13 -22.66 5.40
N GLY A 81 10.55 -22.59 6.67
CA GLY A 81 11.65 -23.40 7.22
C GLY A 81 12.99 -23.37 6.47
N GLY A 82 13.31 -22.26 5.78
CA GLY A 82 14.54 -22.12 4.97
C GLY A 82 14.31 -21.64 3.53
N MET A 83 13.06 -21.50 3.09
CA MET A 83 12.75 -20.83 1.82
C MET A 83 13.27 -19.38 1.82
N ARG A 84 13.81 -18.94 0.68
CA ARG A 84 14.18 -17.54 0.47
C ARG A 84 12.96 -16.64 0.63
N LEU A 85 13.09 -15.60 1.45
CA LEU A 85 11.98 -14.68 1.75
C LEU A 85 11.44 -13.99 0.50
N GLU A 86 12.29 -13.77 -0.51
CA GLU A 86 11.89 -13.23 -1.81
C GLU A 86 10.83 -14.11 -2.49
N TYR A 87 11.00 -15.43 -2.48
CA TYR A 87 10.00 -16.34 -3.05
C TYR A 87 8.74 -16.44 -2.20
N VAL A 88 8.87 -16.32 -0.88
CA VAL A 88 7.70 -16.24 0.01
C VAL A 88 6.87 -14.99 -0.33
N ALA A 89 7.51 -13.82 -0.39
CA ALA A 89 6.83 -12.56 -0.70
C ALA A 89 6.22 -12.55 -2.10
N LEU A 90 6.95 -13.06 -3.11
CA LEU A 90 6.45 -13.19 -4.47
C LEU A 90 5.21 -14.11 -4.53
N THR A 91 5.27 -15.27 -3.88
CA THR A 91 4.16 -16.23 -3.86
C THR A 91 2.96 -15.67 -3.14
N LEU A 92 3.15 -15.05 -1.97
CA LEU A 92 2.07 -14.40 -1.22
C LEU A 92 1.42 -13.28 -2.03
N SER A 93 2.23 -12.41 -2.66
CA SER A 93 1.72 -11.29 -3.46
C SER A 93 0.89 -11.78 -4.64
N LEU A 94 1.38 -12.80 -5.36
CA LEU A 94 0.68 -13.40 -6.49
C LEU A 94 -0.62 -14.07 -6.05
N VAL A 95 -0.57 -14.98 -5.07
CA VAL A 95 -1.75 -15.72 -4.60
C VAL A 95 -2.82 -14.76 -4.08
N LEU A 96 -2.46 -13.77 -3.28
CA LEU A 96 -3.42 -12.78 -2.76
C LEU A 96 -4.01 -11.91 -3.89
N SER A 97 -3.21 -11.56 -4.90
CA SER A 97 -3.70 -10.86 -6.09
C SER A 97 -4.77 -11.67 -6.84
N LEU A 98 -4.50 -12.96 -7.07
CA LEU A 98 -5.45 -13.88 -7.72
C LEU A 98 -6.73 -14.08 -6.89
N VAL A 99 -6.58 -14.29 -5.59
CA VAL A 99 -7.70 -14.43 -4.65
C VAL A 99 -8.55 -13.16 -4.63
N GLY A 100 -7.93 -11.98 -4.59
CA GLY A 100 -8.64 -10.70 -4.59
C GLY A 100 -9.52 -10.49 -5.81
N VAL A 101 -8.98 -10.80 -6.99
CA VAL A 101 -9.71 -10.71 -8.25
C VAL A 101 -10.87 -11.72 -8.31
N ALA A 102 -10.65 -12.96 -7.87
CA ALA A 102 -11.70 -13.97 -7.78
C ALA A 102 -12.81 -13.56 -6.81
N LEU A 103 -12.46 -13.07 -5.61
CA LEU A 103 -13.42 -12.62 -4.60
C LEU A 103 -14.23 -11.40 -5.07
N ALA A 104 -13.61 -10.49 -5.81
CA ALA A 104 -14.28 -9.36 -6.44
C ALA A 104 -15.36 -9.80 -7.45
N ILE A 105 -15.03 -10.75 -8.33
CA ILE A 105 -16.01 -11.34 -9.27
C ILE A 105 -17.14 -12.05 -8.50
N LEU A 106 -16.81 -12.87 -7.50
CA LEU A 106 -17.80 -13.60 -6.71
C LEU A 106 -18.72 -12.66 -5.90
N GLY A 107 -18.17 -11.58 -5.33
CA GLY A 107 -18.94 -10.55 -4.63
C GLY A 107 -19.93 -9.84 -5.54
N THR A 108 -19.49 -9.57 -6.77
CA THR A 108 -20.32 -8.92 -7.78
C THR A 108 -21.37 -9.88 -8.33
N ALA A 109 -21.02 -11.12 -8.62
CA ALA A 109 -21.99 -12.16 -8.98
C ALA A 109 -23.06 -12.34 -7.88
N ARG A 110 -22.65 -12.27 -6.60
CA ARG A 110 -23.58 -12.27 -5.45
C ARG A 110 -24.48 -11.03 -5.43
N LEU A 111 -23.97 -9.86 -5.82
CA LEU A 111 -24.75 -8.62 -5.94
C LEU A 111 -25.89 -8.77 -6.96
N TYR A 112 -25.60 -9.35 -8.12
CA TYR A 112 -26.58 -9.58 -9.18
C TYR A 112 -27.50 -10.78 -8.94
N ALA A 113 -27.11 -11.78 -8.14
CA ALA A 113 -27.85 -13.04 -7.98
C ALA A 113 -29.35 -12.89 -7.64
N PRO A 114 -29.80 -12.01 -6.73
CA PRO A 114 -31.23 -11.84 -6.45
C PRO A 114 -32.03 -11.29 -7.64
N LEU A 115 -31.39 -10.50 -8.51
CA LEU A 115 -32.00 -9.89 -9.70
C LEU A 115 -32.12 -10.89 -10.87
N LEU A 116 -31.41 -12.01 -10.78
CA LEU A 116 -31.35 -13.08 -11.79
C LEU A 116 -32.13 -14.33 -11.35
N ALA A 117 -32.85 -14.28 -10.23
CA ALA A 117 -33.64 -15.41 -9.75
C ALA A 117 -34.67 -15.83 -10.82
N GLY A 118 -34.62 -17.09 -11.25
CA GLY A 118 -35.50 -17.64 -12.29
C GLY A 118 -35.12 -17.29 -13.74
N ARG A 119 -33.95 -16.67 -14.00
CA ARG A 119 -33.47 -16.37 -15.36
C ARG A 119 -32.08 -16.90 -15.63
N ALA A 120 -31.83 -17.24 -16.91
CA ALA A 120 -30.49 -17.48 -17.41
C ALA A 120 -29.88 -16.16 -17.86
N ALA A 121 -28.68 -15.86 -17.37
CA ALA A 121 -27.83 -14.78 -17.83
C ALA A 121 -26.39 -15.29 -18.00
N VAL A 122 -25.69 -14.78 -19.00
CA VAL A 122 -24.26 -15.01 -19.21
C VAL A 122 -23.50 -13.94 -18.44
N MET A 123 -22.74 -14.35 -17.44
CA MET A 123 -21.96 -13.42 -16.62
C MET A 123 -20.61 -13.20 -17.30
N VAL A 124 -20.31 -11.95 -17.69
CA VAL A 124 -19.05 -11.58 -18.39
C VAL A 124 -18.19 -10.62 -17.58
N PRO A 125 -16.86 -10.78 -17.54
CA PRO A 125 -15.99 -10.07 -16.60
C PRO A 125 -15.62 -8.65 -17.07
N ALA A 126 -16.60 -7.75 -17.21
CA ALA A 126 -16.37 -6.43 -17.81
C ALA A 126 -15.35 -5.56 -17.03
N GLY A 127 -15.66 -5.18 -15.80
CA GLY A 127 -14.77 -4.31 -15.01
C GLY A 127 -13.45 -4.99 -14.66
N MET A 128 -13.47 -6.29 -14.40
CA MET A 128 -12.25 -6.99 -14.01
C MET A 128 -11.28 -7.19 -15.17
N LEU A 129 -11.79 -7.37 -16.40
CA LEU A 129 -10.96 -7.41 -17.61
C LEU A 129 -10.24 -6.08 -17.86
N VAL A 130 -10.85 -4.95 -17.45
CA VAL A 130 -10.18 -3.63 -17.49
C VAL A 130 -9.03 -3.59 -16.49
N TYR A 131 -9.26 -4.00 -15.24
CA TYR A 131 -8.22 -3.97 -14.21
C TYR A 131 -6.99 -4.80 -14.59
N ILE A 132 -7.19 -6.05 -15.01
CA ILE A 132 -6.07 -6.98 -15.30
C ILE A 132 -5.32 -6.64 -16.59
N ALA A 133 -5.93 -5.86 -17.50
CA ALA A 133 -5.28 -5.42 -18.73
C ALA A 133 -4.21 -4.34 -18.45
N ILE A 134 -4.44 -3.50 -17.43
CA ILE A 134 -3.54 -2.41 -17.06
C ILE A 134 -2.15 -2.97 -16.70
N PRO A 135 -1.08 -2.61 -17.43
CA PRO A 135 0.26 -3.16 -17.21
C PRO A 135 0.77 -3.03 -15.76
N PRO A 136 0.66 -1.86 -15.09
CA PRO A 136 0.99 -1.73 -13.67
C PRO A 136 0.24 -2.68 -12.74
N ALA A 137 -1.02 -3.04 -13.02
CA ALA A 137 -1.77 -3.98 -12.19
C ALA A 137 -1.13 -5.38 -12.19
N ARG A 138 -0.52 -5.78 -13.31
CA ARG A 138 0.24 -7.04 -13.45
C ARG A 138 1.64 -6.93 -12.86
N ASP A 139 2.29 -5.78 -13.01
CA ASP A 139 3.62 -5.53 -12.41
C ASP A 139 3.55 -5.63 -10.89
N PHE A 140 2.60 -4.95 -10.26
CA PHE A 140 2.49 -4.93 -8.79
C PHE A 140 1.93 -6.22 -8.18
N ALA A 141 1.39 -7.14 -8.98
CA ALA A 141 0.87 -8.43 -8.52
C ALA A 141 1.96 -9.40 -8.00
N THR A 142 3.24 -9.13 -8.30
CA THR A 142 4.39 -9.95 -7.83
C THR A 142 5.50 -9.14 -7.19
N SER A 143 5.36 -7.80 -7.12
CA SER A 143 6.39 -6.82 -6.72
C SER A 143 7.03 -7.00 -5.34
N GLY A 144 6.56 -7.93 -4.51
CA GLY A 144 6.97 -8.06 -3.10
C GLY A 144 6.32 -7.02 -2.17
N LEU A 145 5.50 -6.12 -2.71
CA LEU A 145 4.71 -5.14 -1.96
C LEU A 145 3.31 -5.68 -1.60
N GLU A 146 2.61 -4.95 -0.74
CA GLU A 146 1.30 -5.29 -0.18
C GLU A 146 0.13 -5.25 -1.17
N ASN A 147 0.36 -4.88 -2.44
CA ASN A 147 -0.69 -4.72 -3.44
C ASN A 147 -1.61 -5.95 -3.56
N GLY A 148 -1.05 -7.16 -3.55
CA GLY A 148 -1.85 -8.39 -3.56
C GLY A 148 -2.74 -8.54 -2.33
N LEU A 149 -2.24 -8.19 -1.15
CA LEU A 149 -3.01 -8.16 0.10
C LEU A 149 -4.15 -7.12 0.03
N VAL A 150 -3.90 -5.95 -0.55
CA VAL A 150 -4.94 -4.92 -0.78
C VAL A 150 -6.06 -5.45 -1.66
N LEU A 151 -5.74 -6.17 -2.75
CA LEU A 151 -6.75 -6.78 -3.63
C LEU A 151 -7.55 -7.87 -2.91
N ALA A 152 -6.88 -8.79 -2.21
CA ALA A 152 -7.51 -9.82 -1.41
C ALA A 152 -8.48 -9.23 -0.38
N TYR A 153 -8.02 -8.20 0.34
CA TYR A 153 -8.79 -7.48 1.32
C TYR A 153 -10.03 -6.82 0.73
N LEU A 154 -9.87 -6.01 -0.32
CA LEU A 154 -10.98 -5.28 -0.94
C LEU A 154 -11.99 -6.24 -1.60
N GLY A 155 -11.52 -7.29 -2.28
CA GLY A 155 -12.38 -8.32 -2.86
C GLY A 155 -13.15 -9.11 -1.79
N GLY A 156 -12.48 -9.49 -0.70
CA GLY A 156 -13.09 -10.16 0.44
C GLY A 156 -14.11 -9.29 1.17
N LEU A 157 -13.74 -8.04 1.47
CA LEU A 157 -14.63 -7.06 2.09
C LEU A 157 -15.85 -6.82 1.21
N TRP A 158 -15.67 -6.61 -0.11
CA TRP A 158 -16.76 -6.46 -1.07
C TRP A 158 -17.75 -7.62 -1.02
N LEU A 159 -17.27 -8.86 -1.13
CA LEU A 159 -18.11 -10.06 -1.05
C LEU A 159 -18.90 -10.11 0.27
N MET A 160 -18.26 -9.77 1.40
CA MET A 160 -18.92 -9.79 2.70
C MET A 160 -19.90 -8.63 2.89
N MET A 161 -19.58 -7.42 2.41
CA MET A 161 -20.50 -6.27 2.43
C MET A 161 -21.74 -6.55 1.59
N VAL A 162 -21.60 -7.18 0.42
CA VAL A 162 -22.74 -7.57 -0.41
C VAL A 162 -23.61 -8.60 0.32
N LYS A 163 -23.02 -9.61 0.96
CA LYS A 163 -23.76 -10.58 1.78
C LYS A 163 -24.49 -9.90 2.94
N TRP A 164 -23.82 -8.97 3.63
CA TRP A 164 -24.35 -8.20 4.75
C TRP A 164 -25.54 -7.32 4.32
N ALA A 165 -25.41 -6.63 3.19
CA ALA A 165 -26.44 -5.74 2.66
C ALA A 165 -27.69 -6.48 2.15
N GLN A 166 -27.52 -7.70 1.66
CA GLN A 166 -28.63 -8.53 1.17
C GLN A 166 -29.33 -9.31 2.28
N ALA A 167 -28.71 -9.48 3.46
CA ALA A 167 -29.25 -10.32 4.52
C ALA A 167 -30.58 -9.83 5.11
N VAL A 168 -30.86 -8.53 5.03
CA VAL A 168 -32.08 -7.90 5.58
C VAL A 168 -33.20 -7.81 4.53
N ARG A 169 -32.97 -8.36 3.33
CA ARG A 169 -33.92 -8.27 2.21
C ARG A 169 -34.32 -9.66 1.74
N THR A 170 -35.62 -9.92 1.75
CA THR A 170 -36.20 -11.10 1.10
C THR A 170 -36.68 -10.73 -0.31
N PRO A 171 -36.34 -11.55 -1.33
CA PRO A 171 -37.03 -11.47 -2.61
C PRO A 171 -38.49 -11.86 -2.42
N VAL A 172 -39.42 -10.97 -2.79
CA VAL A 172 -40.86 -11.27 -2.86
C VAL A 172 -41.26 -11.24 -4.32
N THR A 173 -41.79 -12.36 -4.81
CA THR A 173 -42.45 -12.43 -6.12
C THR A 173 -43.87 -11.88 -5.98
N LEU A 174 -44.23 -10.93 -6.84
CA LEU A 174 -45.58 -10.39 -6.94
C LEU A 174 -46.37 -11.16 -8.01
N ASP A 175 -47.66 -11.36 -7.78
CA ASP A 175 -48.59 -11.89 -8.78
C ASP A 175 -48.86 -10.85 -9.89
N ARG A 176 -49.62 -11.23 -10.92
CA ARG A 176 -50.02 -10.34 -12.03
C ARG A 176 -50.86 -9.12 -11.60
N ARG A 177 -51.41 -9.11 -10.38
CA ARG A 177 -52.23 -8.04 -9.78
C ARG A 177 -51.45 -7.24 -8.71
N GLY A 178 -50.18 -7.53 -8.46
CA GLY A 178 -49.32 -6.85 -7.48
C GLY A 178 -49.37 -7.39 -6.05
N GLY A 179 -50.03 -8.54 -5.80
CA GLY A 179 -50.08 -9.20 -4.49
C GLY A 179 -48.89 -10.14 -4.24
N PRO A 180 -48.36 -10.26 -3.00
CA PRO A 180 -47.24 -11.14 -2.69
C PRO A 180 -47.59 -12.62 -2.85
N HIS A 181 -46.78 -13.39 -3.58
CA HIS A 181 -47.06 -14.77 -3.97
C HIS A 181 -46.46 -15.84 -3.02
N GLN A 182 -45.60 -15.45 -2.06
CA GLN A 182 -44.92 -16.36 -1.11
C GLN A 182 -44.99 -15.88 0.35
N PRO A 183 -45.07 -16.81 1.33
CA PRO A 183 -45.03 -16.47 2.75
C PRO A 183 -43.64 -15.97 3.17
N VAL A 184 -43.62 -14.95 4.03
CA VAL A 184 -42.42 -14.36 4.64
C VAL A 184 -41.59 -15.46 5.33
N ASP A 185 -40.28 -15.54 5.07
CA ASP A 185 -39.37 -16.51 5.70
C ASP A 185 -39.57 -16.54 7.23
N PRO A 186 -39.89 -17.69 7.85
CA PRO A 186 -40.11 -17.81 9.30
C PRO A 186 -38.97 -17.24 10.15
N ARG A 187 -37.72 -17.25 9.65
CA ARG A 187 -36.57 -16.68 10.37
C ARG A 187 -36.68 -15.16 10.56
N ILE A 188 -37.30 -14.47 9.61
CA ILE A 188 -37.54 -13.02 9.68
C ILE A 188 -38.64 -12.73 10.70
N VAL A 189 -39.68 -13.56 10.73
CA VAL A 189 -40.79 -13.47 11.69
C VAL A 189 -40.32 -13.79 13.11
N HIS A 190 -39.42 -14.75 13.31
CA HIS A 190 -38.87 -15.05 14.65
C HIS A 190 -37.86 -14.00 15.13
N ALA A 191 -37.03 -13.43 14.26
CA ALA A 191 -36.15 -12.30 14.61
C ALA A 191 -36.93 -11.06 15.06
N GLN A 192 -38.19 -10.93 14.64
CA GLN A 192 -39.12 -9.88 15.06
C GLN A 192 -39.48 -9.97 16.56
N ARG A 193 -39.49 -11.17 17.15
CA ARG A 193 -39.89 -11.39 18.55
C ARG A 193 -38.75 -11.15 19.55
N ASP A 194 -37.51 -11.35 19.12
CA ASP A 194 -36.32 -11.39 20.00
C ASP A 194 -35.39 -10.16 19.90
N GLN A 195 -35.70 -9.17 19.05
CA GLN A 195 -34.80 -8.02 18.73
C GLN A 195 -33.38 -8.41 18.27
N ARG A 196 -33.13 -9.67 17.88
CA ARG A 196 -31.80 -10.17 17.46
C ARG A 196 -31.51 -9.82 15.99
N ASP A 197 -30.23 -9.59 15.67
CA ASP A 197 -29.79 -9.33 14.30
C ASP A 197 -30.03 -10.56 13.40
N VAL A 198 -30.38 -10.33 12.13
CA VAL A 198 -30.66 -11.39 11.14
C VAL A 198 -29.38 -12.17 10.78
N LEU A 199 -28.22 -11.54 10.93
CA LEU A 199 -26.91 -12.13 10.67
C LEU A 199 -26.38 -12.86 11.90
N SER A 200 -25.69 -13.99 11.70
CA SER A 200 -25.07 -14.71 12.80
C SER A 200 -23.96 -13.88 13.45
N ARG A 201 -23.82 -14.00 14.78
CA ARG A 201 -22.74 -13.33 15.54
C ARG A 201 -21.35 -13.60 14.93
N ARG A 202 -21.09 -14.84 14.50
CA ARG A 202 -19.82 -15.22 13.85
C ARG A 202 -19.57 -14.42 12.57
N PHE A 203 -20.61 -14.23 11.75
CA PHE A 203 -20.48 -13.44 10.53
C PHE A 203 -20.23 -11.96 10.84
N THR A 204 -20.98 -11.38 11.79
CA THR A 204 -20.81 -9.97 12.21
C THR A 204 -19.41 -9.71 12.77
N VAL A 205 -18.92 -10.58 13.66
CA VAL A 205 -17.57 -10.49 14.23
C VAL A 205 -16.51 -10.63 13.13
N GLY A 206 -16.62 -11.64 12.25
CA GLY A 206 -15.66 -11.84 11.17
C GLY A 206 -15.63 -10.67 10.18
N LEU A 207 -16.79 -10.08 9.86
CA LEU A 207 -16.88 -8.92 8.98
C LEU A 207 -16.30 -7.67 9.63
N ALA A 208 -16.62 -7.42 10.90
CA ALA A 208 -16.05 -6.29 11.65
C ALA A 208 -14.53 -6.42 11.79
N PHE A 209 -14.03 -7.61 12.12
CA PHE A 209 -12.60 -7.91 12.15
C PHE A 209 -11.94 -7.64 10.81
N LEU A 210 -12.50 -8.16 9.71
CA LEU A 210 -11.99 -7.90 8.37
C LEU A 210 -11.96 -6.39 8.10
N ALA A 211 -13.05 -5.66 8.32
CA ALA A 211 -13.09 -4.21 8.13
C ALA A 211 -12.01 -3.47 8.95
N GLY A 212 -11.79 -3.90 10.19
CA GLY A 212 -10.74 -3.38 11.08
C GLY A 212 -9.30 -3.56 10.58
N LEU A 213 -9.02 -4.61 9.80
CA LEU A 213 -7.69 -4.84 9.23
C LEU A 213 -7.22 -3.75 8.25
N SER A 214 -8.14 -2.91 7.75
CA SER A 214 -7.84 -1.81 6.81
C SER A 214 -6.58 -1.03 7.16
N VAL A 215 -6.52 -0.46 8.38
CA VAL A 215 -5.46 0.43 8.86
C VAL A 215 -4.10 -0.29 8.91
N LEU A 216 -4.11 -1.60 9.19
CA LEU A 216 -2.90 -2.42 9.26
C LEU A 216 -2.39 -2.87 7.89
N ILE A 217 -3.24 -2.84 6.87
CA ILE A 217 -2.86 -3.11 5.49
C ILE A 217 -2.25 -1.86 4.90
N ARG A 218 -3.01 -0.76 4.84
CA ARG A 218 -2.53 0.56 4.41
C ARG A 218 -3.32 1.68 5.10
N PRO A 219 -2.69 2.81 5.48
CA PRO A 219 -3.38 3.88 6.18
C PRO A 219 -4.60 4.44 5.42
N GLU A 220 -4.55 4.58 4.09
CA GLU A 220 -5.66 5.16 3.33
C GLU A 220 -6.88 4.23 3.23
N LEU A 221 -6.71 2.92 3.46
CA LEU A 221 -7.83 1.98 3.53
C LEU A 221 -8.67 2.18 4.80
N ALA A 222 -8.18 2.94 5.79
CA ALA A 222 -8.94 3.33 6.97
C ALA A 222 -10.28 3.99 6.60
N LEU A 223 -10.32 4.76 5.50
CA LEU A 223 -11.54 5.36 4.97
C LEU A 223 -12.60 4.30 4.65
N ILE A 224 -12.20 3.20 4.01
CA ILE A 224 -13.10 2.11 3.63
C ILE A 224 -13.46 1.26 4.84
N GLY A 225 -12.47 0.74 5.56
CA GLY A 225 -12.73 -0.18 6.67
C GLY A 225 -13.43 0.51 7.85
N GLY A 226 -12.93 1.67 8.27
CA GLY A 226 -13.53 2.49 9.32
C GLY A 226 -14.91 3.03 8.92
N GLY A 227 -15.04 3.54 7.69
CA GLY A 227 -16.34 4.00 7.17
C GLY A 227 -17.38 2.86 7.14
N PHE A 228 -16.97 1.66 6.77
CA PHE A 228 -17.86 0.50 6.79
C PHE A 228 -18.18 0.02 8.23
N LEU A 229 -17.24 0.09 9.17
CA LEU A 229 -17.54 -0.17 10.59
C LEU A 229 -18.60 0.80 11.12
N VAL A 230 -18.54 2.08 10.75
CA VAL A 230 -19.59 3.05 11.07
C VAL A 230 -20.93 2.62 10.46
N MET A 231 -20.95 2.21 9.19
CA MET A 231 -22.17 1.67 8.55
C MET A 231 -22.76 0.48 9.33
N MET A 232 -21.91 -0.44 9.79
CA MET A 232 -22.33 -1.58 10.62
C MET A 232 -22.89 -1.15 11.97
N LEU A 233 -22.27 -0.17 12.64
CA LEU A 233 -22.74 0.35 13.93
C LEU A 233 -24.10 1.05 13.81
N VAL A 234 -24.32 1.82 12.74
CA VAL A 234 -25.62 2.45 12.45
C VAL A 234 -26.71 1.38 12.19
N ALA A 235 -26.35 0.29 11.52
CA ALA A 235 -27.30 -0.80 11.22
C ALA A 235 -27.57 -1.74 12.41
N ALA A 236 -26.66 -1.81 13.39
CA ALA A 236 -26.75 -2.73 14.52
C ALA A 236 -27.91 -2.40 15.47
N ARG A 237 -28.73 -3.42 15.79
CA ARG A 237 -29.92 -3.27 16.63
C ARG A 237 -29.63 -3.37 18.12
N GLY A 238 -28.77 -4.33 18.50
CA GLY A 238 -28.47 -4.62 19.91
C GLY A 238 -27.19 -3.95 20.41
N PHE A 239 -27.18 -3.55 21.69
CA PHE A 239 -25.98 -3.04 22.36
C PHE A 239 -24.81 -4.01 22.31
N MET A 240 -25.06 -5.31 22.55
CA MET A 240 -24.02 -6.34 22.45
C MET A 240 -23.46 -6.48 21.04
N SER A 241 -24.28 -6.35 19.99
CA SER A 241 -23.79 -6.36 18.61
C SER A 241 -22.86 -5.19 18.33
N ARG A 242 -23.17 -4.00 18.86
CA ARG A 242 -22.27 -2.83 18.77
C ARG A 242 -20.96 -3.08 19.49
N ILE A 243 -20.99 -3.66 20.70
CA ILE A 243 -19.77 -4.07 21.42
C ILE A 243 -18.95 -5.04 20.55
N TRP A 244 -19.57 -6.08 19.97
CA TRP A 244 -18.85 -7.03 19.14
C TRP A 244 -18.23 -6.38 17.90
N ILE A 245 -18.91 -5.42 17.27
CA ILE A 245 -18.37 -4.68 16.13
C ILE A 245 -17.17 -3.83 16.54
N VAL A 246 -17.28 -3.06 17.63
CA VAL A 246 -16.19 -2.21 18.15
C VAL A 246 -15.00 -3.05 18.57
N VAL A 247 -15.21 -4.11 19.35
CA VAL A 247 -14.11 -4.96 19.83
C VAL A 247 -13.47 -5.72 18.68
N ALA A 248 -14.25 -6.36 17.80
CA ALA A 248 -13.69 -7.15 16.71
C ALA A 248 -12.97 -6.27 15.67
N GLY A 249 -13.54 -5.11 15.32
CA GLY A 249 -12.93 -4.18 14.36
C GLY A 249 -11.82 -3.32 14.94
N GLY A 250 -11.84 -3.04 16.25
CA GLY A 250 -10.94 -2.08 16.89
C GLY A 250 -9.79 -2.71 17.68
N ALA A 251 -9.95 -3.90 18.27
CA ALA A 251 -8.97 -4.43 19.23
C ALA A 251 -7.57 -4.57 18.63
N LEU A 252 -7.43 -5.24 17.48
CA LEU A 252 -6.12 -5.46 16.87
C LEU A 252 -5.46 -4.15 16.38
N PRO A 253 -6.15 -3.26 15.63
CA PRO A 253 -5.58 -1.96 15.27
C PRO A 253 -5.17 -1.10 16.46
N VAL A 254 -6.00 -1.04 17.51
CA VAL A 254 -5.71 -0.24 18.72
C VAL A 254 -4.53 -0.82 19.50
N LEU A 255 -4.48 -2.14 19.69
CA LEU A 255 -3.34 -2.79 20.35
C LEU A 255 -2.04 -2.57 19.58
N TYR A 256 -2.09 -2.65 18.24
CA TYR A 256 -0.92 -2.36 17.43
C TYR A 256 -0.53 -0.87 17.49
N GLN A 257 -1.49 0.05 17.54
CA GLN A 257 -1.19 1.47 17.68
C GLN A 257 -0.51 1.77 19.03
N ILE A 258 -0.96 1.15 20.13
CA ILE A 258 -0.31 1.24 21.44
C ILE A 258 1.12 0.67 21.36
N PHE A 259 1.28 -0.50 20.74
CA PHE A 259 2.59 -1.09 20.50
C PHE A 259 3.50 -0.15 19.69
N ARG A 260 2.99 0.44 18.60
CA ARG A 260 3.73 1.36 17.74
C ARG A 260 4.22 2.56 18.53
N MET A 261 3.33 3.20 19.30
CA MET A 261 3.65 4.37 20.10
C MET A 261 4.72 4.06 21.16
N GLY A 262 4.61 2.94 21.88
CA GLY A 262 5.59 2.59 22.91
C GLY A 262 6.90 2.01 22.36
N TYR A 263 6.85 1.23 21.28
CA TYR A 263 8.01 0.55 20.71
C TYR A 263 8.84 1.47 19.80
N TYR A 264 8.18 2.16 18.85
CA TYR A 264 8.83 3.05 17.89
C TYR A 264 8.86 4.52 18.32
N GLY A 265 8.10 4.91 19.36
CA GLY A 265 8.05 6.29 19.81
C GLY A 265 7.31 7.24 18.85
N LEU A 266 6.53 6.71 17.90
CA LEU A 266 5.86 7.52 16.87
C LEU A 266 4.36 7.17 16.78
N LEU A 267 3.54 8.14 16.34
CA LEU A 267 2.11 7.92 16.06
C LEU A 267 1.86 7.23 14.72
N VAL A 268 2.76 7.43 13.77
CA VAL A 268 2.69 6.94 12.40
C VAL A 268 4.00 6.24 12.05
N PRO A 269 4.01 5.32 11.07
CA PRO A 269 5.27 4.72 10.63
C PRO A 269 6.23 5.80 10.11
N SER A 270 7.54 5.53 10.19
CA SER A 270 8.57 6.49 9.78
C SER A 270 8.42 6.92 8.31
N THR A 271 7.88 6.03 7.47
CA THR A 271 7.55 6.31 6.06
C THR A 271 6.56 7.47 5.89
N ALA A 272 5.62 7.67 6.83
CA ALA A 272 4.67 8.78 6.78
C ALA A 272 5.33 10.12 7.11
N ILE A 273 6.32 10.11 8.01
CA ILE A 273 7.11 11.30 8.36
C ILE A 273 8.09 11.62 7.22
N ALA A 274 8.78 10.61 6.68
CA ALA A 274 9.69 10.74 5.55
C ALA A 274 9.01 11.38 4.33
N LYS A 275 7.78 10.98 4.02
CA LYS A 275 7.02 11.51 2.86
C LYS A 275 6.26 12.81 3.14
N ASP A 276 6.24 13.28 4.38
CA ASP A 276 5.41 14.38 4.87
C ASP A 276 3.98 14.34 4.28
N ALA A 277 3.23 13.33 4.70
CA ALA A 277 1.91 12.99 4.16
C ALA A 277 0.83 14.08 4.35
N SER A 278 1.20 15.27 4.86
CA SER A 278 0.30 16.39 5.15
C SER A 278 0.21 17.43 4.02
N GLY A 279 1.24 17.54 3.16
CA GLY A 279 1.32 18.57 2.10
C GLY A 279 0.44 18.28 0.87
N SER A 280 0.05 19.32 0.12
CA SER A 280 -0.72 19.19 -1.14
C SER A 280 0.11 19.57 -2.37
N LYS A 281 0.20 18.68 -3.36
CA LYS A 281 0.92 18.85 -4.64
C LYS A 281 -0.01 18.56 -5.85
N TRP A 282 -1.10 19.30 -5.97
CA TRP A 282 -2.11 19.10 -7.02
C TRP A 282 -1.54 19.05 -8.44
N GLY A 283 -0.64 19.97 -8.79
CA GLY A 283 -0.03 20.02 -10.13
C GLY A 283 0.66 18.71 -10.50
N GLN A 284 1.51 18.21 -9.60
CA GLN A 284 2.17 16.92 -9.75
C GLN A 284 1.17 15.75 -9.77
N GLY A 285 0.06 15.86 -9.03
CA GLY A 285 -1.00 14.85 -9.04
C GLY A 285 -1.72 14.72 -10.37
N PHE A 286 -1.99 15.83 -11.05
CA PHE A 286 -2.54 15.81 -12.41
C PHE A 286 -1.53 15.26 -13.41
N VAL A 287 -0.24 15.56 -13.25
CA VAL A 287 0.84 14.91 -14.02
C VAL A 287 0.82 13.39 -13.81
N TYR A 288 0.66 12.93 -12.57
CA TYR A 288 0.57 11.50 -12.24
C TYR A 288 -0.67 10.83 -12.85
N LEU A 289 -1.84 11.47 -12.76
CA LEU A 289 -3.07 10.98 -13.39
C LEU A 289 -2.93 10.88 -14.91
N GLN A 290 -2.36 11.92 -15.54
CA GLN A 290 -2.11 11.92 -16.98
C GLN A 290 -1.09 10.86 -17.36
N ASN A 291 -0.04 10.68 -16.55
CA ASN A 291 0.96 9.64 -16.75
C ASN A 291 0.34 8.23 -16.73
N MET A 292 -0.67 7.98 -15.89
CA MET A 292 -1.46 6.73 -15.92
C MET A 292 -2.40 6.67 -17.13
N ASN A 293 -3.03 7.78 -17.53
CA ASN A 293 -4.04 7.79 -18.59
C ASN A 293 -3.43 7.73 -20.01
N SER A 294 -2.38 8.50 -20.30
CA SER A 294 -1.83 8.64 -21.66
C SER A 294 -1.36 7.33 -22.31
N PRO A 295 -0.67 6.41 -21.61
CA PRO A 295 -0.23 5.16 -22.21
C PRO A 295 -1.37 4.19 -22.55
N TYR A 296 -2.52 4.31 -21.87
CA TYR A 296 -3.58 3.28 -21.87
C TYR A 296 -4.95 3.80 -22.28
N LEU A 297 -5.12 5.12 -22.45
CA LEU A 297 -6.39 5.78 -22.74
C LEU A 297 -7.52 5.30 -21.82
N ILE A 298 -7.28 5.29 -20.50
CA ILE A 298 -8.18 4.70 -19.48
C ILE A 298 -9.57 5.33 -19.49
N TRP A 299 -9.72 6.54 -20.00
CA TRP A 299 -11.03 7.16 -20.21
C TRP A 299 -11.93 6.34 -21.16
N ILE A 300 -11.38 5.59 -22.13
CA ILE A 300 -12.15 4.75 -23.07
C ILE A 300 -12.93 3.65 -22.32
N PRO A 301 -12.29 2.71 -21.59
CA PRO A 301 -13.02 1.69 -20.86
C PRO A 301 -13.88 2.30 -19.75
N ALA A 302 -13.52 3.45 -19.18
CA ALA A 302 -14.38 4.14 -18.22
C ALA A 302 -15.73 4.53 -18.85
N VAL A 303 -15.73 5.16 -20.04
CA VAL A 303 -16.95 5.51 -20.77
C VAL A 303 -17.74 4.25 -21.16
N LEU A 304 -17.07 3.21 -21.68
CA LEU A 304 -17.72 1.96 -22.06
C LEU A 304 -18.36 1.25 -20.87
N LEU A 305 -17.71 1.24 -19.70
CA LEU A 305 -18.23 0.65 -18.47
C LEU A 305 -19.41 1.45 -17.91
N ILE A 306 -19.37 2.79 -17.99
CA ILE A 306 -20.51 3.63 -17.61
C ILE A 306 -21.70 3.32 -18.51
N ALA A 307 -21.50 3.28 -19.84
CA ALA A 307 -22.54 2.93 -20.81
C ALA A 307 -23.09 1.52 -20.55
N LEU A 308 -22.22 0.55 -20.25
CA LEU A 308 -22.60 -0.82 -19.91
C LEU A 308 -23.42 -0.89 -18.61
N GLY A 309 -23.02 -0.12 -17.59
CA GLY A 309 -23.75 0.01 -16.33
C GLY A 309 -25.14 0.62 -16.52
N VAL A 310 -25.25 1.65 -17.37
CA VAL A 310 -26.54 2.26 -17.76
C VAL A 310 -27.40 1.27 -18.53
N ALA A 311 -26.84 0.54 -19.51
CA ALA A 311 -27.56 -0.49 -20.26
C ALA A 311 -28.09 -1.61 -19.35
N ALA A 312 -27.25 -2.09 -18.42
CA ALA A 312 -27.63 -3.08 -17.43
C ALA A 312 -28.72 -2.55 -16.47
N TYR A 313 -28.67 -1.27 -16.08
CA TYR A 313 -29.72 -0.64 -15.28
C TYR A 313 -31.03 -0.49 -16.05
N GLN A 314 -31.00 -0.09 -17.32
CA GLN A 314 -32.20 0.01 -18.16
C GLN A 314 -32.85 -1.36 -18.40
N ALA A 315 -32.05 -2.40 -18.62
CA ALA A 315 -32.55 -3.78 -18.72
C ALA A 315 -33.31 -4.24 -17.46
N ARG A 316 -33.02 -3.64 -16.29
CA ARG A 316 -33.73 -3.92 -15.03
C ARG A 316 -35.04 -3.17 -14.85
N ARG A 317 -35.27 -2.02 -15.52
CA ARG A 317 -36.48 -1.20 -15.31
C ARG A 317 -37.79 -1.93 -15.63
N GLY A 318 -37.73 -3.05 -16.35
CA GLY A 318 -38.88 -3.91 -16.62
C GLY A 318 -39.27 -4.90 -15.50
N GLN A 319 -38.50 -5.02 -14.42
CA GLN A 319 -38.64 -6.08 -13.41
C GLN A 319 -39.60 -5.73 -12.26
N TRP A 320 -40.80 -5.26 -12.58
CA TRP A 320 -41.78 -4.80 -11.57
C TRP A 320 -42.25 -5.92 -10.60
N TRP A 321 -42.13 -7.20 -10.98
CA TRP A 321 -42.64 -8.34 -10.20
C TRP A 321 -41.69 -8.92 -9.15
N VAL A 322 -40.40 -8.55 -9.12
CA VAL A 322 -39.46 -8.95 -8.04
C VAL A 322 -39.13 -7.73 -7.18
N ARG A 323 -39.87 -7.54 -6.08
CA ARG A 323 -39.53 -6.52 -5.09
C ARG A 323 -38.70 -7.13 -3.98
N GLN A 324 -37.61 -6.45 -3.64
CA GLN A 324 -36.84 -6.72 -2.43
C GLN A 324 -37.49 -5.94 -1.29
N VAL A 325 -38.21 -6.63 -0.40
CA VAL A 325 -38.84 -5.99 0.75
C VAL A 325 -37.85 -6.06 1.92
N ALA A 326 -37.58 -4.92 2.54
CA ALA A 326 -36.76 -4.87 3.76
C ALA A 326 -37.54 -5.47 4.93
N ALA A 327 -36.86 -6.26 5.78
CA ALA A 327 -37.48 -6.85 6.96
C ALA A 327 -38.17 -5.77 7.84
N PRO A 328 -39.42 -5.99 8.28
CA PRO A 328 -40.09 -5.12 9.24
C PRO A 328 -39.27 -4.97 10.54
N GLY A 329 -39.28 -3.78 11.15
CA GLY A 329 -38.62 -3.53 12.45
C GLY A 329 -37.19 -2.97 12.42
N TYR A 330 -36.58 -2.77 11.24
CA TYR A 330 -35.35 -1.96 11.13
C TYR A 330 -35.69 -0.46 11.11
N GLY A 331 -34.91 0.38 11.79
CA GLY A 331 -35.02 1.84 11.71
C GLY A 331 -34.72 2.36 10.29
N TRP A 332 -35.18 3.56 9.96
CA TRP A 332 -35.03 4.12 8.60
C TRP A 332 -33.55 4.23 8.19
N LEU A 333 -32.67 4.68 9.10
CA LEU A 333 -31.22 4.75 8.88
C LEU A 333 -30.61 3.38 8.60
N ALA A 334 -30.97 2.37 9.38
CA ALA A 334 -30.45 1.01 9.19
C ALA A 334 -30.87 0.45 7.82
N ARG A 335 -32.09 0.72 7.35
CA ARG A 335 -32.56 0.32 6.00
C ARG A 335 -31.87 1.08 4.88
N LEU A 336 -31.52 2.34 5.12
CA LEU A 336 -30.80 3.18 4.17
C LEU A 336 -29.37 2.66 3.96
N VAL A 337 -28.68 2.38 5.06
CA VAL A 337 -27.26 1.99 5.07
C VAL A 337 -27.06 0.51 4.74
N GLN A 338 -27.92 -0.40 5.24
CA GLN A 338 -27.85 -1.84 4.97
C GLN A 338 -28.64 -2.20 3.69
N ASN A 339 -28.13 -1.73 2.55
CA ASN A 339 -28.73 -1.90 1.23
C ASN A 339 -27.62 -2.16 0.18
N PRO A 340 -27.83 -3.09 -0.79
CA PRO A 340 -26.92 -3.28 -1.91
C PRO A 340 -26.52 -1.97 -2.63
N THR A 341 -27.46 -1.05 -2.85
CA THR A 341 -27.16 0.26 -3.46
C THR A 341 -26.24 1.10 -2.58
N ALA A 342 -26.44 1.09 -1.25
CA ALA A 342 -25.60 1.83 -0.33
C ALA A 342 -24.16 1.30 -0.34
N VAL A 343 -23.97 -0.02 -0.37
CA VAL A 343 -22.63 -0.64 -0.49
C VAL A 343 -21.97 -0.33 -1.84
N VAL A 344 -22.73 -0.33 -2.94
CA VAL A 344 -22.22 0.08 -4.26
C VAL A 344 -21.76 1.54 -4.23
N VAL A 345 -22.62 2.46 -3.78
CA VAL A 345 -22.31 3.89 -3.69
C VAL A 345 -21.12 4.11 -2.75
N PHE A 346 -21.09 3.44 -1.60
CA PHE A 346 -19.99 3.51 -0.65
C PHE A 346 -18.65 3.15 -1.29
N MET A 347 -18.58 2.07 -2.09
CA MET A 347 -17.35 1.69 -2.76
C MET A 347 -16.95 2.64 -3.90
N LEU A 348 -17.90 3.12 -4.68
CA LEU A 348 -17.63 4.10 -5.74
C LEU A 348 -17.11 5.41 -5.16
N VAL A 349 -17.79 5.94 -4.13
CA VAL A 349 -17.41 7.18 -3.44
C VAL A 349 -16.06 7.00 -2.75
N SER A 350 -15.83 5.88 -2.06
CA SER A 350 -14.55 5.64 -1.38
C SER A 350 -13.39 5.53 -2.37
N GLY A 351 -13.59 4.86 -3.51
CA GLY A 351 -12.60 4.80 -4.59
C GLY A 351 -12.32 6.19 -5.18
N PHE A 352 -13.37 6.97 -5.45
CA PHE A 352 -13.22 8.34 -5.95
C PHE A 352 -12.48 9.24 -4.97
N VAL A 353 -12.87 9.26 -3.69
CA VAL A 353 -12.23 10.06 -2.64
C VAL A 353 -10.77 9.67 -2.47
N GLN A 354 -10.43 8.37 -2.50
CA GLN A 354 -9.03 7.94 -2.49
C GLN A 354 -8.25 8.38 -3.73
N GLY A 355 -8.86 8.33 -4.92
CA GLY A 355 -8.27 8.85 -6.13
C GLY A 355 -7.95 10.34 -6.02
N VAL A 356 -8.91 11.14 -5.55
CA VAL A 356 -8.72 12.57 -5.30
C VAL A 356 -7.66 12.82 -4.24
N TYR A 357 -7.60 12.02 -3.18
CA TYR A 357 -6.57 12.10 -2.15
C TYR A 357 -5.16 11.89 -2.74
N TRP A 358 -4.96 10.85 -3.55
CA TRP A 358 -3.65 10.60 -4.17
C TRP A 358 -3.27 11.68 -5.18
N ILE A 359 -4.24 12.20 -5.94
CA ILE A 359 -4.01 13.36 -6.81
C ILE A 359 -3.62 14.60 -5.99
N ARG A 360 -4.32 14.87 -4.88
CA ARG A 360 -3.97 15.96 -3.95
C ARG A 360 -2.55 15.80 -3.40
N GLN A 361 -2.14 14.59 -3.05
CA GLN A 361 -0.82 14.29 -2.49
C GLN A 361 0.31 14.42 -3.53
N GLY A 362 -0.03 14.40 -4.82
CA GLY A 362 0.91 14.45 -5.95
C GLY A 362 1.16 13.08 -6.61
N GLY A 363 0.50 12.02 -6.17
CA GLY A 363 0.70 10.66 -6.67
C GLY A 363 1.89 9.95 -6.01
N ASP A 364 2.69 9.26 -6.82
CA ASP A 364 3.83 8.46 -6.38
C ASP A 364 4.98 8.58 -7.40
N PHE A 365 6.19 8.16 -7.03
CA PHE A 365 7.30 8.05 -7.98
C PHE A 365 7.20 6.79 -8.85
N MET A 366 6.48 5.77 -8.38
CA MET A 366 6.22 4.55 -9.14
C MET A 366 5.01 4.74 -10.06
N HIS A 367 5.17 4.42 -11.34
CA HIS A 367 4.12 4.56 -12.35
C HIS A 367 2.79 3.89 -11.95
N ALA A 368 1.71 4.67 -11.91
CA ALA A 368 0.31 4.31 -11.64
C ALA A 368 -0.04 3.55 -10.33
N ARG A 369 0.95 3.08 -9.57
CA ARG A 369 0.80 2.21 -8.39
C ARG A 369 -0.32 2.64 -7.44
N VAL A 370 -0.31 3.89 -6.98
CA VAL A 370 -1.25 4.35 -5.93
C VAL A 370 -2.66 4.57 -6.45
N LEU A 371 -2.85 4.71 -7.76
CA LEU A 371 -4.16 4.83 -8.40
C LEU A 371 -4.79 3.46 -8.73
N LEU A 372 -4.06 2.35 -8.63
CA LEU A 372 -4.62 1.01 -8.84
C LEU A 372 -5.70 0.66 -7.81
N THR A 373 -5.47 0.99 -6.54
CA THR A 373 -6.44 0.76 -5.45
C THR A 373 -7.78 1.47 -5.68
N PRO A 374 -7.83 2.79 -5.92
CA PRO A 374 -9.09 3.47 -6.20
C PRO A 374 -9.76 2.98 -7.49
N VAL A 375 -9.00 2.66 -8.54
CA VAL A 375 -9.55 2.03 -9.76
C VAL A 375 -10.18 0.68 -9.43
N PHE A 376 -9.51 -0.19 -8.68
CA PHE A 376 -10.07 -1.48 -8.26
C PHE A 376 -11.38 -1.29 -7.47
N CYS A 377 -11.41 -0.36 -6.50
CA CYS A 377 -12.62 -0.03 -5.74
C CYS A 377 -13.79 0.38 -6.63
N MET A 378 -13.54 1.23 -7.64
CA MET A 378 -14.57 1.70 -8.55
C MET A 378 -15.06 0.62 -9.52
N LEU A 379 -14.21 -0.35 -9.86
CA LEU A 379 -14.55 -1.48 -10.72
C LEU A 379 -15.29 -2.60 -9.99
N LEU A 380 -15.20 -2.69 -8.65
CA LEU A 380 -15.83 -3.76 -7.87
C LEU A 380 -17.31 -3.98 -8.23
N PRO A 381 -18.23 -2.98 -8.24
CA PRO A 381 -19.64 -3.20 -8.55
C PRO A 381 -19.95 -3.76 -9.95
N ILE A 382 -18.99 -3.66 -10.86
CA ILE A 382 -19.10 -4.07 -12.27
C ILE A 382 -18.00 -5.05 -12.67
N SER A 383 -17.36 -5.71 -11.70
CA SER A 383 -16.31 -6.73 -11.94
C SER A 383 -16.77 -7.79 -12.94
N VAL A 384 -18.05 -8.18 -12.83
CA VAL A 384 -18.78 -9.02 -13.76
C VAL A 384 -20.16 -8.42 -14.00
N VAL A 385 -20.66 -8.49 -15.23
CA VAL A 385 -21.95 -7.92 -15.63
C VAL A 385 -22.81 -9.02 -16.27
N PRO A 386 -24.11 -9.11 -15.94
CA PRO A 386 -25.00 -10.04 -16.62
C PRO A 386 -25.36 -9.56 -18.02
N LEU A 387 -25.06 -10.38 -19.02
CA LEU A 387 -25.67 -10.32 -20.34
C LEU A 387 -26.93 -11.18 -20.32
N ALA A 388 -28.10 -10.55 -20.29
CA ALA A 388 -29.39 -11.21 -20.33
C ALA A 388 -30.28 -10.54 -21.37
N ALA A 389 -31.10 -11.32 -22.06
CA ALA A 389 -32.14 -10.77 -22.91
C ALA A 389 -33.12 -9.96 -22.03
N PRO A 390 -33.40 -8.68 -22.38
CA PRO A 390 -34.39 -7.87 -21.68
C PRO A 390 -35.75 -8.54 -21.70
N ASP A 391 -36.56 -8.29 -20.67
CA ASP A 391 -37.84 -8.96 -20.56
C ASP A 391 -38.80 -8.58 -21.69
N SER A 392 -39.46 -9.57 -22.28
CA SER A 392 -40.43 -9.37 -23.37
C SER A 392 -41.68 -8.62 -22.91
N ALA A 393 -41.99 -8.63 -21.60
CA ALA A 393 -43.13 -7.90 -21.04
C ALA A 393 -42.90 -6.37 -20.92
N ALA A 394 -41.64 -5.92 -20.86
CA ALA A 394 -41.30 -4.51 -20.68
C ALA A 394 -40.74 -3.84 -21.93
N PHE A 395 -40.27 -4.63 -22.90
CA PHE A 395 -39.66 -4.14 -24.13
C PHE A 395 -40.24 -4.85 -25.35
N THR A 396 -40.42 -4.10 -26.44
CA THR A 396 -40.70 -4.72 -27.74
C THR A 396 -39.52 -5.61 -28.17
N PRO A 397 -39.75 -6.70 -28.91
CA PRO A 397 -38.68 -7.60 -29.35
C PRO A 397 -37.52 -6.88 -30.05
N LYS A 398 -37.82 -5.84 -30.83
CA LYS A 398 -36.81 -4.98 -31.49
C LYS A 398 -35.94 -4.23 -30.49
N LYS A 399 -36.54 -3.58 -29.48
CA LYS A 399 -35.80 -2.85 -28.43
C LYS A 399 -34.98 -3.81 -27.55
N ALA A 400 -35.52 -4.99 -27.24
CA ALA A 400 -34.81 -6.00 -26.48
C ALA A 400 -33.57 -6.53 -27.21
N ARG A 401 -33.69 -6.81 -28.53
CA ARG A 401 -32.57 -7.20 -29.38
C ARG A 401 -31.52 -6.09 -29.49
N LEU A 402 -31.95 -4.84 -29.69
CA LEU A 402 -31.03 -3.70 -29.76
C LEU A 402 -30.25 -3.50 -28.47
N LEU A 403 -30.91 -3.55 -27.31
CA LEU A 403 -30.24 -3.41 -26.01
C LEU A 403 -29.27 -4.57 -25.75
N THR A 404 -29.64 -5.80 -26.13
CA THR A 404 -28.75 -6.97 -26.03
C THR A 404 -27.52 -6.79 -26.93
N ALA A 405 -27.73 -6.43 -28.20
CA ALA A 405 -26.66 -6.18 -29.16
C ALA A 405 -25.74 -5.04 -28.71
N ALA A 406 -26.30 -3.94 -28.18
CA ALA A 406 -25.53 -2.84 -27.61
C ALA A 406 -24.69 -3.29 -26.42
N THR A 407 -25.24 -4.10 -25.51
CA THR A 407 -24.51 -4.62 -24.34
C THR A 407 -23.37 -5.55 -24.76
N ILE A 408 -23.59 -6.39 -25.77
CA ILE A 408 -22.54 -7.25 -26.37
C ILE A 408 -21.46 -6.39 -27.04
N GLY A 409 -21.86 -5.37 -27.83
CA GLY A 409 -20.93 -4.47 -28.50
C GLY A 409 -20.08 -3.67 -27.52
N LEU A 410 -20.67 -3.18 -26.43
CA LEU A 410 -19.94 -2.50 -25.35
C LEU A 410 -18.93 -3.43 -24.68
N PHE A 411 -19.32 -4.68 -24.38
CA PHE A 411 -18.40 -5.67 -23.83
C PHE A 411 -17.28 -6.04 -24.82
N ALA A 412 -17.60 -6.19 -26.11
CA ALA A 412 -16.60 -6.44 -27.15
C ALA A 412 -15.61 -5.27 -27.28
N GLY A 413 -16.08 -4.03 -27.16
CA GLY A 413 -15.22 -2.84 -27.11
C GLY A 413 -14.29 -2.84 -25.89
N ILE A 414 -14.80 -3.22 -24.72
CA ILE A 414 -13.98 -3.39 -23.50
C ILE A 414 -12.93 -4.48 -23.71
N ALA A 415 -13.32 -5.63 -24.26
CA ALA A 415 -12.40 -6.73 -24.54
C ALA A 415 -11.32 -6.33 -25.57
N GLY A 416 -11.70 -5.64 -26.64
CA GLY A 416 -10.78 -5.11 -27.65
C GLY A 416 -9.78 -4.11 -27.04
N TRP A 417 -10.27 -3.17 -26.23
CA TRP A 417 -9.40 -2.26 -25.48
C TRP A 417 -8.46 -3.01 -24.54
N SER A 418 -8.96 -4.00 -23.80
CA SER A 418 -8.15 -4.80 -22.88
C SER A 418 -7.05 -5.57 -23.60
N VAL A 419 -7.31 -6.12 -24.78
CA VAL A 419 -6.29 -6.78 -25.61
C VAL A 419 -5.25 -5.77 -26.10
N TRP A 420 -5.68 -4.60 -26.59
CA TRP A 420 -4.76 -3.56 -27.04
C TRP A 420 -3.85 -3.07 -25.89
N VAL A 421 -4.42 -2.72 -24.73
CA VAL A 421 -3.65 -2.27 -23.57
C VAL A 421 -2.76 -3.37 -23.01
N ALA A 422 -3.23 -4.62 -22.99
CA ALA A 422 -2.43 -5.74 -22.50
C ALA A 422 -1.10 -5.90 -23.25
N ASN A 423 -1.09 -5.53 -24.53
CA ASN A 423 0.05 -5.58 -25.46
C ASN A 423 0.70 -4.21 -25.71
N SER A 424 0.26 -3.15 -25.03
CA SER A 424 0.86 -1.81 -25.15
C SER A 424 2.26 -1.77 -24.51
N PRO A 425 3.18 -0.95 -25.05
CA PRO A 425 4.54 -0.83 -24.50
C PRO A 425 4.60 -0.12 -23.14
N GLY A 426 3.48 0.42 -22.65
CA GLY A 426 3.43 1.19 -21.40
C GLY A 426 3.99 2.60 -21.56
N MET A 427 4.68 3.09 -20.53
CA MET A 427 5.40 4.37 -20.61
C MET A 427 6.37 4.38 -21.81
N ALA A 428 6.61 5.57 -22.36
CA ALA A 428 7.50 5.77 -23.50
C ALA A 428 8.98 5.44 -23.16
N GLY A 429 9.90 5.68 -24.10
CA GLY A 429 11.32 5.34 -23.94
C GLY A 429 12.04 6.03 -22.77
N ASP A 430 11.44 7.07 -22.21
CA ASP A 430 11.89 7.78 -21.01
C ASP A 430 11.39 7.16 -19.69
N GLY A 431 10.53 6.14 -19.74
CA GLY A 431 9.95 5.51 -18.55
C GLY A 431 10.95 4.83 -17.61
N THR A 432 12.18 4.60 -18.06
CA THR A 432 13.30 4.08 -17.25
C THR A 432 14.28 5.17 -16.81
N LYS A 433 13.95 6.45 -17.03
CA LYS A 433 14.79 7.58 -16.61
C LYS A 433 14.04 8.41 -15.59
N VAL A 434 14.76 8.93 -14.59
CA VAL A 434 14.21 9.93 -13.68
C VAL A 434 14.14 11.26 -14.42
N THR A 435 13.00 11.52 -15.06
CA THR A 435 12.71 12.80 -15.75
C THR A 435 12.25 13.86 -14.75
N TYR A 436 11.98 15.08 -15.23
CA TYR A 436 11.43 16.17 -14.41
C TYR A 436 10.09 15.80 -13.75
N SER A 437 9.31 14.90 -14.36
CA SER A 437 8.08 14.39 -13.74
C SER A 437 8.34 13.56 -12.48
N GLY A 438 9.55 13.01 -12.32
CA GLY A 438 9.92 12.15 -11.20
C GLY A 438 9.25 10.76 -11.19
N ILE A 439 8.45 10.42 -12.20
CA ILE A 439 7.69 9.16 -12.28
C ILE A 439 8.44 8.15 -13.15
N VAL A 440 8.58 6.92 -12.66
CA VAL A 440 9.37 5.86 -13.29
C VAL A 440 8.57 4.55 -13.34
N ASP A 441 8.68 3.83 -14.46
CA ASP A 441 8.32 2.42 -14.53
C ASP A 441 9.43 1.62 -13.84
N GLU A 442 9.27 1.40 -12.53
CA GLU A 442 10.30 0.79 -11.69
C GLU A 442 10.70 -0.61 -12.12
N ARG A 443 9.74 -1.40 -12.61
CA ARG A 443 10.03 -2.74 -13.11
C ARG A 443 11.00 -2.66 -14.27
N ARG A 444 10.71 -1.81 -15.27
CA ARG A 444 11.61 -1.64 -16.43
C ARG A 444 12.93 -0.99 -16.02
N PHE A 445 12.90 -0.04 -15.09
CA PHE A 445 14.09 0.61 -14.55
C PHE A 445 15.06 -0.41 -13.94
N TYR A 446 14.61 -1.25 -13.01
CA TYR A 446 15.48 -2.23 -12.37
C TYR A 446 15.86 -3.37 -13.31
N ALA A 447 14.98 -3.77 -14.23
CA ALA A 447 15.35 -4.78 -15.24
C ALA A 447 16.47 -4.28 -16.15
N GLN A 448 16.44 -3.00 -16.55
CA GLN A 448 17.50 -2.36 -17.32
C GLN A 448 18.77 -2.17 -16.48
N ALA A 449 18.65 -1.66 -15.25
CA ALA A 449 19.80 -1.34 -14.40
C ALA A 449 20.57 -2.57 -13.91
N THR A 450 19.89 -3.72 -13.74
CA THR A 450 20.52 -4.99 -13.35
C THR A 450 20.90 -5.87 -14.55
N GLY A 451 20.41 -5.55 -15.76
CA GLY A 451 20.52 -6.42 -16.92
C GLY A 451 19.75 -7.75 -16.79
N VAL A 452 18.88 -7.89 -15.79
CA VAL A 452 18.06 -9.09 -15.54
C VAL A 452 16.61 -8.78 -15.90
N ALA A 453 16.02 -9.51 -16.84
CA ALA A 453 14.65 -9.24 -17.30
C ALA A 453 13.57 -9.36 -16.20
N HIS A 454 13.84 -10.20 -15.18
CA HIS A 454 12.98 -10.47 -14.04
C HIS A 454 13.82 -10.53 -12.75
N PRO A 455 14.20 -9.39 -12.16
CA PRO A 455 14.97 -9.40 -10.92
C PRO A 455 14.06 -9.86 -9.78
N LEU A 456 14.33 -11.02 -9.21
CA LEU A 456 13.51 -11.66 -8.17
C LEU A 456 14.22 -11.76 -6.84
N THR A 457 15.53 -11.96 -6.85
CA THR A 457 16.32 -12.24 -5.66
C THR A 457 17.29 -11.09 -5.38
N ALA A 458 17.73 -10.97 -4.12
CA ALA A 458 18.77 -10.00 -3.77
C ALA A 458 20.04 -10.16 -4.62
N ALA A 459 20.37 -11.39 -5.00
CA ALA A 459 21.51 -11.71 -5.86
C ALA A 459 21.38 -11.11 -7.27
N ASP A 460 20.16 -11.04 -7.84
CA ASP A 460 19.93 -10.40 -9.14
C ASP A 460 20.29 -8.90 -9.08
N TYR A 461 20.03 -8.28 -7.92
CA TYR A 461 20.36 -6.88 -7.66
C TYR A 461 21.85 -6.61 -7.46
N LEU A 462 22.72 -7.63 -7.34
CA LEU A 462 24.17 -7.43 -7.33
C LEU A 462 24.69 -6.86 -8.65
N ASN A 463 23.96 -7.05 -9.76
CA ASN A 463 24.30 -6.43 -11.04
C ASN A 463 23.98 -4.94 -11.10
N TYR A 464 23.21 -4.40 -10.14
CA TYR A 464 22.96 -2.97 -10.07
C TYR A 464 24.29 -2.22 -9.80
N PRO A 465 24.58 -1.11 -10.50
CA PRO A 465 25.80 -0.34 -10.28
C PRO A 465 26.05 -0.04 -8.80
N ARG A 466 27.28 -0.23 -8.31
CA ARG A 466 27.72 -0.12 -6.90
C ARG A 466 27.44 -1.31 -5.98
N MET A 467 26.55 -2.24 -6.32
CA MET A 467 26.16 -3.31 -5.37
C MET A 467 27.23 -4.38 -5.17
N ARG A 468 28.05 -4.69 -6.17
CA ARG A 468 29.25 -5.53 -5.94
C ARG A 468 30.33 -4.76 -5.19
N ALA A 469 30.53 -3.50 -5.55
CA ALA A 469 31.55 -2.65 -4.94
C ALA A 469 31.35 -2.45 -3.43
N VAL A 470 30.09 -2.41 -2.94
CA VAL A 470 29.83 -2.26 -1.50
C VAL A 470 30.30 -3.50 -0.71
N LEU A 471 30.16 -4.70 -1.27
CA LEU A 471 30.64 -5.93 -0.64
C LEU A 471 32.17 -5.92 -0.55
N VAL A 472 32.84 -5.55 -1.65
CA VAL A 472 34.30 -5.40 -1.69
C VAL A 472 34.78 -4.35 -0.68
N ALA A 473 34.08 -3.22 -0.56
CA ALA A 473 34.44 -2.17 0.38
C ALA A 473 34.29 -2.61 1.85
N ILE A 474 33.25 -3.39 2.19
CA ILE A 474 33.08 -3.97 3.53
C ILE A 474 34.23 -4.94 3.82
N ASP A 475 34.55 -5.85 2.90
CA ASP A 475 35.62 -6.83 3.07
C ASP A 475 37.00 -6.17 3.22
N ASN A 476 37.22 -5.05 2.53
CA ASN A 476 38.45 -4.26 2.61
C ASN A 476 38.53 -3.35 3.86
N THR A 477 37.50 -3.30 4.71
CA THR A 477 37.46 -2.46 5.91
C THR A 477 37.10 -3.30 7.16
N PRO A 478 37.90 -4.31 7.53
CA PRO A 478 37.56 -5.23 8.63
C PRO A 478 37.41 -4.53 10.00
N ASP A 479 38.11 -3.40 10.19
CA ASP A 479 38.05 -2.58 11.41
C ASP A 479 36.80 -1.69 11.49
N GLY A 480 35.89 -1.77 10.52
CA GLY A 480 34.65 -1.00 10.46
C GLY A 480 34.79 0.33 9.73
N ALA A 481 33.74 0.71 9.00
CA ALA A 481 33.68 1.99 8.32
C ALA A 481 32.24 2.43 7.99
N LEU A 482 32.07 3.73 7.81
CA LEU A 482 30.96 4.31 7.08
C LEU A 482 31.30 4.38 5.59
N LEU A 483 30.48 3.75 4.76
CA LEU A 483 30.57 3.77 3.31
C LEU A 483 29.62 4.82 2.72
N LEU A 484 30.18 5.67 1.87
CA LEU A 484 29.50 6.77 1.19
C LEU A 484 29.53 6.58 -0.33
N PRO A 485 28.47 6.95 -1.06
CA PRO A 485 28.41 6.73 -2.49
C PRO A 485 29.41 7.64 -3.20
N SER A 486 30.43 7.05 -3.84
CA SER A 486 31.47 7.76 -4.58
C SER A 486 30.97 8.30 -5.93
N GLY A 487 31.69 9.22 -6.57
CA GLY A 487 31.43 9.58 -7.98
C GLY A 487 31.64 8.39 -8.94
N ASN A 488 32.51 7.44 -8.56
CA ASN A 488 32.75 6.20 -9.28
C ASN A 488 31.77 5.10 -8.84
N TYR A 489 31.12 4.42 -9.77
CA TYR A 489 30.15 3.36 -9.48
C TYR A 489 30.79 2.04 -9.03
N ASP A 490 32.10 1.86 -9.23
CA ASP A 490 32.83 0.66 -8.80
C ASP A 490 33.55 0.84 -7.46
N GLN A 491 33.30 1.97 -6.77
CA GLN A 491 33.99 2.34 -5.54
C GLN A 491 33.03 2.99 -4.54
N TRP A 492 33.37 2.89 -3.27
CA TRP A 492 32.70 3.60 -2.18
C TRP A 492 33.74 4.43 -1.43
N ASP A 493 33.39 5.66 -1.10
CA ASP A 493 34.24 6.48 -0.26
C ASP A 493 34.06 6.03 1.20
N VAL A 494 35.13 6.12 1.99
CA VAL A 494 35.21 5.49 3.30
C VAL A 494 35.50 6.55 4.37
N ALA A 495 34.73 6.54 5.46
CA ALA A 495 35.09 7.18 6.72
C ALA A 495 35.34 6.07 7.76
N PRO A 496 36.60 5.81 8.17
CA PRO A 496 36.93 4.71 9.07
C PRO A 496 36.27 4.83 10.44
N ALA A 497 35.99 3.69 11.07
CA ALA A 497 35.57 3.64 12.46
C ALA A 497 36.68 4.09 13.42
N ILE A 498 36.28 4.64 14.56
CA ILE A 498 37.19 4.92 15.68
C ILE A 498 37.65 3.55 16.22
N PRO A 499 38.96 3.27 16.28
CA PRO A 499 39.45 1.99 16.76
C PRO A 499 39.12 1.79 18.25
N PRO A 500 38.80 0.55 18.67
CA PRO A 500 38.60 0.26 20.08
C PRO A 500 39.91 0.42 20.88
N PRO A 501 39.84 0.69 22.19
CA PRO A 501 41.04 0.76 23.02
C PRO A 501 41.76 -0.61 23.05
N PRO A 502 43.10 -0.64 22.97
CA PRO A 502 43.86 -1.90 23.02
C PRO A 502 43.78 -2.57 24.41
N PRO A 503 43.87 -3.91 24.48
CA PRO A 503 44.08 -4.85 23.37
C PRO A 503 42.79 -5.11 22.58
N ILE A 504 42.91 -5.15 21.24
CA ILE A 504 41.78 -5.45 20.35
C ILE A 504 41.47 -6.95 20.45
N PRO A 505 40.21 -7.35 20.73
CA PRO A 505 39.85 -8.77 20.79
C PRO A 505 40.14 -9.51 19.48
N HIS A 506 40.61 -10.76 19.57
CA HIS A 506 40.75 -11.62 18.39
C HIS A 506 39.41 -11.81 17.67
N GLY A 507 39.37 -11.54 16.37
CA GLY A 507 38.16 -11.63 15.56
C GLY A 507 37.20 -10.44 15.73
N TYR A 508 37.65 -9.33 16.32
CA TYR A 508 36.90 -8.08 16.33
C TYR A 508 36.52 -7.67 14.90
N ARG A 509 35.23 -7.36 14.71
CA ARG A 509 34.72 -6.69 13.52
C ARG A 509 34.19 -5.35 13.96
N GLY A 510 34.69 -4.29 13.35
CA GLY A 510 34.22 -2.95 13.66
C GLY A 510 32.81 -2.70 13.16
N PRO A 511 32.19 -1.60 13.60
CA PRO A 511 30.87 -1.21 13.12
C PRO A 511 30.95 -0.83 11.63
N HIS A 512 30.03 -1.35 10.82
CA HIS A 512 29.84 -0.90 9.44
C HIS A 512 28.53 -0.14 9.28
N ALA A 513 28.57 0.93 8.52
CA ALA A 513 27.38 1.63 8.06
C ALA A 513 27.45 1.94 6.56
N VAL A 514 26.32 1.93 5.88
CA VAL A 514 26.22 2.32 4.46
C VAL A 514 25.16 3.39 4.30
N LEU A 515 25.54 4.54 3.76
CA LEU A 515 24.62 5.61 3.39
C LEU A 515 24.19 5.44 1.94
N PHE A 516 22.93 5.08 1.70
CA PHE A 516 22.40 4.97 0.33
C PHE A 516 20.88 5.04 0.30
N THR A 517 20.34 5.58 -0.78
CA THR A 517 18.89 5.76 -0.94
C THR A 517 18.16 4.44 -1.20
N ASN A 518 18.74 3.54 -2.00
CA ASN A 518 18.14 2.24 -2.31
C ASN A 518 18.42 1.24 -1.19
N LEU A 519 17.50 1.20 -0.23
CA LEU A 519 17.64 0.41 1.00
C LEU A 519 17.43 -1.09 0.78
N GLY A 520 16.61 -1.49 -0.18
CA GLY A 520 16.15 -2.86 -0.33
C GLY A 520 17.26 -3.84 -0.70
N MET A 521 17.95 -3.55 -1.79
CA MET A 521 19.06 -4.35 -2.33
C MET A 521 20.23 -4.43 -1.36
N LEU A 522 20.58 -3.33 -0.67
CA LEU A 522 21.57 -3.35 0.41
C LEU A 522 21.06 -4.19 1.57
N GLY A 523 19.80 -4.00 1.94
CA GLY A 523 19.18 -4.68 3.06
C GLY A 523 19.16 -6.19 2.95
N MET A 524 19.12 -6.72 1.74
CA MET A 524 19.13 -8.15 1.49
C MET A 524 20.51 -8.71 1.17
N ASN A 525 21.43 -7.94 0.59
CA ASN A 525 22.79 -8.40 0.29
C ASN A 525 23.78 -8.21 1.45
N LEU A 526 23.48 -7.36 2.44
CA LEU A 526 24.35 -7.13 3.60
C LEU A 526 23.88 -7.90 4.84
N GLY A 527 24.83 -8.11 5.76
CA GLY A 527 24.57 -8.66 7.09
C GLY A 527 23.61 -7.80 7.93
N LEU A 528 22.99 -8.39 8.96
CA LEU A 528 22.11 -7.67 9.89
C LEU A 528 22.89 -6.82 10.92
N ASP A 529 24.19 -7.03 11.00
CA ASP A 529 25.18 -6.28 11.76
C ASP A 529 25.62 -4.98 11.07
N VAL A 530 25.41 -4.86 9.75
CA VAL A 530 25.68 -3.63 9.01
C VAL A 530 24.50 -2.67 9.13
N ARG A 531 24.75 -1.44 9.59
CA ARG A 531 23.72 -0.39 9.64
C ARG A 531 23.50 0.18 8.23
N ILE A 532 22.26 0.31 7.79
CA ILE A 532 21.93 0.89 6.48
C ILE A 532 21.00 2.07 6.70
N VAL A 533 21.38 3.21 6.15
CA VAL A 533 20.75 4.51 6.40
C VAL A 533 20.63 5.25 5.08
N ASP A 534 19.58 6.05 4.96
CA ASP A 534 19.28 6.81 3.77
C ASP A 534 19.23 8.32 4.08
N GLN A 535 19.29 9.11 3.01
CA GLN A 535 19.22 10.58 3.08
C GLN A 535 17.78 11.10 3.14
N ILE A 536 16.77 10.25 2.90
CA ILE A 536 15.37 10.64 2.69
C ILE A 536 14.46 10.35 3.89
N GLY A 537 14.92 9.58 4.88
CA GLY A 537 14.26 9.31 6.14
C GLY A 537 13.46 8.01 6.25
N LEU A 538 13.65 7.03 5.37
CA LEU A 538 12.91 5.75 5.46
C LEU A 538 13.40 4.88 6.63
N ALA A 539 14.71 4.72 6.76
CA ALA A 539 15.37 3.97 7.84
C ALA A 539 16.18 4.88 8.78
N ASN A 540 16.53 6.10 8.34
CA ASN A 540 17.28 7.05 9.13
C ASN A 540 16.35 7.99 9.92
N PRO A 541 16.33 7.92 11.27
CA PRO A 541 15.43 8.76 12.08
C PRO A 541 15.73 10.26 11.93
N LEU A 542 16.99 10.68 11.80
CA LEU A 542 17.32 12.10 11.61
C LEU A 542 16.76 12.63 10.29
N ALA A 543 17.01 11.91 9.20
CA ALA A 543 16.53 12.30 7.87
C ALA A 543 14.99 12.30 7.78
N ALA A 544 14.31 11.44 8.54
CA ALA A 544 12.84 11.44 8.61
C ALA A 544 12.31 12.79 9.12
N HIS A 545 13.04 13.46 10.01
CA HIS A 545 12.62 14.70 10.66
C HIS A 545 13.11 15.99 9.95
N THR A 546 13.82 15.89 8.83
CA THR A 546 14.17 17.09 8.03
C THR A 546 12.99 17.63 7.23
N ALA A 547 13.02 18.91 6.90
CA ALA A 547 12.06 19.52 5.98
C ALA A 547 12.16 18.95 4.55
N ARG A 548 11.05 19.02 3.80
CA ARG A 548 11.03 18.67 2.38
C ARG A 548 11.72 19.75 1.55
N ILE A 549 12.34 19.30 0.45
CA ILE A 549 12.87 20.15 -0.60
C ILE A 549 11.71 20.55 -1.51
N THR A 550 11.51 21.85 -1.68
CA THR A 550 10.58 22.41 -2.65
C THR A 550 10.91 21.87 -4.05
N ASP A 551 9.90 21.38 -4.76
CA ASP A 551 10.03 20.76 -6.09
C ASP A 551 10.88 19.47 -6.17
N GLY A 552 11.21 18.87 -5.02
CA GLY A 552 11.84 17.56 -5.00
C GLY A 552 10.92 16.46 -5.55
N ARG A 553 11.54 15.41 -6.11
CA ARG A 553 10.86 14.19 -6.60
C ARG A 553 10.04 13.57 -5.47
N ILE A 554 8.77 13.27 -5.73
CA ILE A 554 7.88 12.66 -4.72
C ILE A 554 8.50 11.38 -4.15
N GLY A 555 8.47 11.25 -2.81
CA GLY A 555 9.08 10.13 -2.10
C GLY A 555 10.61 10.20 -1.99
N HIS A 556 11.25 11.19 -2.64
CA HIS A 556 12.69 11.45 -2.64
C HIS A 556 12.97 12.95 -2.46
N ASP A 557 12.08 13.65 -1.75
CA ASP A 557 12.12 15.10 -1.58
C ASP A 557 12.58 15.52 -0.18
N LYS A 558 13.45 14.70 0.42
CA LYS A 558 14.27 15.04 1.59
C LYS A 558 15.71 14.75 1.26
N ASN A 559 16.62 15.44 1.92
CA ASN A 559 18.06 15.18 1.77
C ASN A 559 18.77 15.66 3.04
N LEU A 560 19.15 14.71 3.89
CA LEU A 560 20.08 14.91 4.99
C LEU A 560 21.51 14.70 4.48
N PHE A 561 22.39 15.68 4.69
CA PHE A 561 23.75 15.64 4.17
C PHE A 561 24.60 14.52 4.81
N PRO A 562 25.57 13.94 4.08
CA PRO A 562 26.45 12.89 4.60
C PRO A 562 27.22 13.25 5.88
N ASP A 563 27.48 14.55 6.10
CA ASP A 563 28.16 15.10 7.28
C ASP A 563 27.46 14.67 8.59
N TRP A 564 26.12 14.64 8.58
CA TRP A 564 25.33 14.16 9.71
C TRP A 564 25.56 12.69 10.01
N MET A 565 25.81 11.86 8.98
CA MET A 565 26.09 10.45 9.19
C MET A 565 27.49 10.23 9.77
N ILE A 566 28.45 11.07 9.38
CA ILE A 566 29.78 11.10 9.98
C ILE A 566 29.70 11.56 11.45
N ALA A 567 28.86 12.55 11.73
CA ALA A 567 28.65 13.07 13.08
C ALA A 567 27.94 12.05 14.01
N ASP A 568 26.88 11.39 13.52
CA ASP A 568 26.01 10.49 14.30
C ASP A 568 26.67 9.16 14.71
N GLY A 569 27.75 8.76 14.03
CA GLY A 569 28.37 7.47 14.26
C GLY A 569 29.78 7.51 14.87
N PRO A 570 30.31 6.32 15.22
CA PRO A 570 31.62 6.15 15.83
C PRO A 570 32.73 6.21 14.77
N TRP A 571 32.72 7.23 13.91
CA TRP A 571 33.68 7.40 12.80
C TRP A 571 34.73 8.45 13.15
N LEU A 572 35.89 8.37 12.48
CA LEU A 572 36.86 9.47 12.44
C LEU A 572 36.24 10.66 11.68
N LYS A 573 36.39 11.86 12.23
CA LYS A 573 35.59 13.05 11.84
C LYS A 573 36.40 14.18 11.21
N ARG A 574 37.70 13.99 11.00
CA ARG A 574 38.63 15.03 10.53
C ARG A 574 39.47 14.54 9.38
N TYR A 575 40.03 15.46 8.60
CA TYR A 575 41.05 15.11 7.61
C TYR A 575 42.28 14.47 8.28
N PRO A 576 42.97 13.53 7.61
CA PRO A 576 42.72 13.02 6.25
C PRO A 576 41.71 11.85 6.19
N TYR A 577 40.99 11.55 7.26
CA TYR A 577 40.17 10.33 7.37
C TYR A 577 38.77 10.42 6.75
N ILE A 578 38.27 11.64 6.51
CA ILE A 578 37.01 11.85 5.79
C ILE A 578 37.29 12.32 4.35
N PRO A 579 36.41 12.01 3.39
CA PRO A 579 36.55 12.47 2.00
C PRO A 579 36.64 14.01 1.90
N ARG A 580 37.47 14.50 0.96
CA ARG A 580 37.77 15.95 0.82
C ARG A 580 36.59 16.83 0.43
N TYR A 581 35.52 16.26 -0.14
CA TYR A 581 34.29 16.99 -0.48
C TYR A 581 33.33 17.16 0.71
N ILE A 582 33.62 16.52 1.84
CA ILE A 582 32.88 16.65 3.10
C ILE A 582 33.62 17.66 3.95
N ASP A 583 32.91 18.67 4.43
CA ASP A 583 33.49 19.75 5.21
C ASP A 583 33.61 19.32 6.68
N GLN A 584 34.84 19.24 7.19
CA GLN A 584 35.09 18.86 8.59
C GLN A 584 34.50 19.85 9.59
N ASP A 585 34.32 21.12 9.21
CA ASP A 585 33.69 22.14 10.04
C ASP A 585 32.18 21.91 10.14
N TRP A 586 31.52 21.52 9.05
CA TRP A 586 30.12 21.08 9.08
C TRP A 586 29.92 19.80 9.90
N VAL A 587 30.86 18.86 9.83
CA VAL A 587 30.85 17.68 10.70
C VAL A 587 30.97 18.09 12.17
N ALA A 588 31.85 19.04 12.52
CA ALA A 588 32.01 19.54 13.88
C ALA A 588 30.74 20.25 14.39
N GLU A 589 30.11 21.09 13.56
CA GLU A 589 28.82 21.70 13.84
C GLU A 589 27.73 20.65 14.06
N ALA A 590 27.65 19.62 13.20
CA ALA A 590 26.65 18.56 13.32
C ALA A 590 26.84 17.74 14.59
N VAL A 591 28.08 17.44 14.99
CA VAL A 591 28.38 16.77 16.28
C VAL A 591 27.85 17.57 17.46
N GLU A 592 28.03 18.89 17.44
CA GLU A 592 27.51 19.75 18.50
C GLU A 592 25.98 19.83 18.45
N ALA A 593 25.39 19.95 17.25
CA ALA A 593 23.96 20.03 17.04
C ALA A 593 23.21 18.77 17.52
N LEU A 594 23.82 17.59 17.41
CA LEU A 594 23.26 16.33 17.91
C LEU A 594 23.05 16.32 19.45
N LYS A 595 23.71 17.22 20.20
CA LYS A 595 23.51 17.37 21.65
C LYS A 595 22.24 18.14 22.00
N CYS A 596 21.50 18.63 21.01
CA CYS A 596 20.23 19.30 21.24
C CYS A 596 19.28 18.39 22.04
N PRO A 597 18.71 18.85 23.18
CA PRO A 597 17.94 17.99 24.07
C PRO A 597 16.77 17.27 23.38
N GLN A 598 16.12 17.93 22.43
CA GLN A 598 15.03 17.35 21.64
C GLN A 598 15.51 16.27 20.68
N THR A 599 16.67 16.48 20.02
CA THR A 599 17.32 15.47 19.16
C THR A 599 17.72 14.27 19.99
N ASP A 600 18.40 14.48 21.12
CA ASP A 600 18.82 13.39 22.02
C ASP A 600 17.62 12.62 22.56
N ALA A 601 16.54 13.30 22.96
CA ALA A 601 15.32 12.65 23.44
C ALA A 601 14.70 11.74 22.37
N MET A 602 14.55 12.25 21.14
CA MET A 602 14.01 11.49 20.00
C MET A 602 14.89 10.29 19.64
N LEU A 603 16.22 10.48 19.54
CA LEU A 603 17.14 9.38 19.23
C LEU A 603 17.20 8.36 20.38
N SER A 604 17.21 8.83 21.63
CA SER A 604 17.16 7.98 22.82
C SER A 604 15.91 7.10 22.85
N ALA A 605 14.75 7.63 22.44
CA ALA A 605 13.47 6.91 22.38
C ALA A 605 13.56 5.65 21.51
N VAL A 606 14.37 5.67 20.45
CA VAL A 606 14.48 4.57 19.47
C VAL A 606 15.77 3.74 19.59
N ARG A 607 16.85 4.29 20.19
CA ARG A 607 18.17 3.61 20.29
C ARG A 607 18.49 3.02 21.66
N LYS A 608 17.99 3.58 22.77
CA LYS A 608 18.26 3.01 24.11
C LYS A 608 17.58 1.64 24.26
N PRO A 609 18.11 0.70 25.06
CA PRO A 609 17.43 -0.57 25.34
C PRO A 609 15.99 -0.34 25.83
N LEU A 610 15.04 -1.10 25.29
CA LEU A 610 13.63 -0.93 25.63
C LEU A 610 13.35 -1.47 27.03
N SER A 611 13.07 -0.56 27.97
CA SER A 611 12.55 -0.89 29.30
C SER A 611 11.05 -0.57 29.39
N PRO A 612 10.31 -1.13 30.36
CA PRO A 612 8.90 -0.77 30.57
C PRO A 612 8.70 0.74 30.77
N ARG A 613 9.62 1.41 31.47
CA ARG A 613 9.60 2.88 31.65
C ARG A 613 9.79 3.61 30.33
N LEU A 614 10.75 3.18 29.50
CA LEU A 614 10.97 3.78 28.18
C LEU A 614 9.76 3.55 27.26
N PHE A 615 9.15 2.37 27.30
CA PHE A 615 7.94 2.07 26.52
C PHE A 615 6.79 3.03 26.87
N VAL A 616 6.52 3.23 28.16
CA VAL A 616 5.47 4.16 28.60
C VAL A 616 5.83 5.61 28.26
N SER A 617 7.10 6.01 28.43
CA SER A 617 7.58 7.33 28.02
C SER A 617 7.35 7.58 26.52
N ASN A 618 7.83 6.65 25.69
CA ASN A 618 7.63 6.68 24.24
C ASN A 618 6.15 6.79 23.87
N MET A 619 5.28 6.02 24.53
CA MET A 619 3.85 6.07 24.28
C MET A 619 3.26 7.47 24.56
N LEU A 620 3.61 8.06 25.70
CA LEU A 620 3.11 9.39 26.12
C LEU A 620 3.67 10.53 25.24
N HIS A 621 4.95 10.44 24.83
CA HIS A 621 5.64 11.46 24.03
C HIS A 621 5.58 11.22 22.52
N SER A 622 4.88 10.17 22.07
CA SER A 622 4.85 9.80 20.66
C SER A 622 4.34 10.91 19.73
N TYR A 623 3.42 11.76 20.19
CA TYR A 623 2.99 12.95 19.44
C TYR A 623 4.13 13.95 19.27
N GLU A 624 4.81 14.31 20.37
CA GLU A 624 5.95 15.23 20.38
C GLU A 624 7.05 14.76 19.42
N PHE A 625 7.47 13.50 19.54
CA PHE A 625 8.45 12.89 18.66
C PHE A 625 7.99 12.84 17.20
N THR A 626 6.70 12.62 16.92
CA THR A 626 6.18 12.65 15.54
C THR A 626 6.25 14.06 14.93
N THR A 627 5.98 15.09 15.73
CA THR A 627 6.01 16.49 15.28
C THR A 627 7.40 17.12 15.27
N TYR A 628 8.37 16.49 15.93
CA TYR A 628 9.76 16.93 15.98
C TYR A 628 10.34 17.20 14.58
N ARG A 629 11.13 18.26 14.43
CA ARG A 629 11.82 18.62 13.19
C ARG A 629 13.24 19.10 13.51
N ILE A 630 14.15 18.79 12.58
CA ILE A 630 15.56 19.19 12.61
C ILE A 630 15.88 19.97 11.33
N ASP A 631 16.70 21.01 11.44
CA ASP A 631 17.28 21.64 10.25
C ASP A 631 18.44 20.78 9.74
N ARG A 632 18.46 20.52 8.44
CA ARG A 632 19.53 19.76 7.79
C ARG A 632 20.85 20.54 7.71
N VAL A 633 20.83 21.86 7.90
CA VAL A 633 22.02 22.72 7.95
C VAL A 633 22.47 22.82 9.41
N PRO A 634 23.63 22.27 9.79
CA PRO A 634 24.07 22.20 11.19
C PRO A 634 24.08 23.54 11.91
N ARG A 635 24.60 24.60 11.29
CA ARG A 635 24.55 25.97 11.82
C ARG A 635 23.14 26.45 12.21
N PHE A 636 22.13 26.18 11.39
CA PHE A 636 20.75 26.58 11.70
C PHE A 636 20.16 25.72 12.80
N GLU A 637 20.55 24.45 12.87
CA GLU A 637 20.15 23.57 13.97
C GLU A 637 20.77 23.99 15.31
N LEU A 638 22.04 24.38 15.34
CA LEU A 638 22.68 24.96 16.53
C LEU A 638 21.92 26.19 17.02
N ALA A 639 21.56 27.08 16.10
CA ALA A 639 20.76 28.27 16.43
C ALA A 639 19.36 27.90 16.95
N ARG A 640 18.68 26.92 16.33
CA ARG A 640 17.37 26.41 16.78
C ARG A 640 17.43 25.88 18.21
N CYS A 641 18.52 25.21 18.56
CA CYS A 641 18.71 24.57 19.85
C CYS A 641 19.41 25.46 20.90
N GLY A 642 19.84 26.67 20.54
CA GLY A 642 20.56 27.57 21.44
C GLY A 642 21.93 27.02 21.89
N LEU A 643 22.57 26.20 21.05
CA LEU A 643 23.85 25.58 21.34
C LEU A 643 25.02 26.45 20.86
N PRO A 644 26.18 26.42 21.55
CA PRO A 644 27.33 27.21 21.15
C PRO A 644 27.92 26.72 19.82
N MET A 645 28.48 27.64 19.06
CA MET A 645 29.24 27.31 17.85
C MET A 645 30.56 26.62 18.24
N PRO A 646 30.92 25.47 17.65
CA PRO A 646 32.22 24.86 17.89
C PRO A 646 33.34 25.73 17.29
N LYS A 647 34.58 25.48 17.73
CA LYS A 647 35.76 26.07 17.10
C LYS A 647 35.93 25.45 15.70
N LEU A 648 35.87 26.30 14.68
CA LEU A 648 36.08 25.92 13.28
C LEU A 648 37.56 25.96 12.92
N ASP A 649 38.00 25.04 12.08
CA ASP A 649 39.38 24.98 11.57
C ASP A 649 39.57 25.94 10.38
N THR A 650 38.51 26.23 9.62
CA THR A 650 38.54 27.26 8.57
C THR A 650 38.02 28.60 9.12
N PRO A 651 38.69 29.73 8.78
CA PRO A 651 38.17 31.04 9.11
C PRO A 651 36.85 31.27 8.38
N SER A 652 35.91 31.99 9.03
CA SER A 652 34.62 32.33 8.43
C SER A 652 34.83 32.98 7.06
N TYR A 653 34.19 32.44 6.03
CA TYR A 653 34.23 33.01 4.68
C TYR A 653 33.66 34.43 4.71
N THR A 654 34.53 35.44 4.59
CA THR A 654 34.18 36.87 4.59
C THR A 654 33.71 37.36 3.21
N GLY A 655 33.51 36.45 2.25
CA GLY A 655 33.27 36.77 0.85
C GLY A 655 34.57 36.91 0.06
N LEU A 656 34.48 36.77 -1.27
CA LEU A 656 35.38 37.51 -2.15
C LEU A 656 35.01 39.00 -2.02
N PRO A 657 35.96 39.94 -2.04
CA PRO A 657 35.61 41.35 -2.21
C PRO A 657 34.75 41.48 -3.48
N ALA A 658 33.82 42.45 -3.51
CA ALA A 658 32.92 42.68 -4.64
C ALA A 658 33.64 42.90 -5.99
N THR A 659 34.96 43.08 -5.95
CA THR A 659 35.87 43.22 -7.10
C THR A 659 36.35 41.90 -7.69
N GLY A 660 35.99 40.73 -7.14
CA GLY A 660 36.56 39.44 -7.54
C GLY A 660 37.98 39.23 -7.00
N PRO A 661 38.64 38.10 -7.34
CA PRO A 661 40.05 37.88 -7.00
C PRO A 661 40.99 38.90 -7.62
#